data_AF-C4FCU9-F1
#
_entry.id   AF-C4FCU9-F1
#
_cell.length_a   1.000
_cell.length_b   1.000
_cell.length_c   1.000
_cell.angle_alpha   90.00
_cell.angle_beta   90.00
_cell.angle_gamma   90.00
#
_symmetry.space_group_name_H-M   'P 1'
#
loop_
_entity.id
_entity.type
_entity.pdbx_description
1 polymer ?
#
loop_
_entity_poly.entity_id
_entity_poly.type
_entity_poly.pdbx_seq_one_letter_code
_entity_poly.pdbx_strand_id
1 'polypeptide(L)'
;MRRKYFASIVAVAMLAAGVPCAQAEELDANTAQTTDSQIVQNETQNNGSSNEAAESALNASADNQIAGRTVENIDKGWTFSKNDASMEGWTFPTGASEGTIDLPHSWDYAHPTMSYIPQNNRKTVTYSKQLDVAKYHGKNLFIKFYGSNKNTTVKVDGQEVGTHVGGYSAFIFDLTKYVQDKDSVALTVDVTNVDTVSIPINVDYTQFSGIYRDVELIALPNQYISTENKGSSGVFVDYKLNGNNASVNTRVDVTNKATEAANLVLKTTISDNAGNVVSEQSSDIQVSAGTESAEQKLDQQLTNVHRWNGRTDPYLYTMNVSLQDAAGHVLDTESTKIGFRTFKVSNGKAYLNGKQIEIHGVGYHQDREGVGNAVSRDQMAQDIDTMLDMGVNAVRTSHYPHDPAFYEMADEKGLLVYCEIPYYLIYSKADSYKNSITNQLTEMIRQGYNYPSIVMWGVQNEVRYSEQFASYGPDFKVTEDELVAFNSALVDLAHQEDPNRLIVQANIDGADAVNTSAKWSSKIDLTGMNLYVGFKSPVRNADAAGHKKLVESLTNKMNNYQQVLGADSMMLSEYGAGANIDQHTEVDGSFSWNGASDANGDKHYEEYQSYLLEAYWDYIQHSTNVAASFVWNMFDFSSYRNAGGKERLNTKGLLCYDHVTKKDAYYFFKANWNKSDKFVYLTSKRFTQRNKPTQQIKAYSNCDNAELFLNGKSLGAGTKQQDGVFVWDNVKLAGQVENSIKVVAHDGSKTYEDAVDGVTYGMQFEDVNANTPHVEDIQWLADNGVTEGWVDSTGKRTFRGMDTVKRQDMAAFLYRLAGSPDYTPSASDKSRFTDVTEDTPHAKEIWWLGTNGIAEGWDDGSFRGMDTVKRQDMAAFLKRLATKNLGVKDSSYNRNPFADVNKRTPHYKEILWMAGTGISEGWTEANGTKTYRGMSDVVRQDMAAFLHRLGNYANTGSVES
;
A
#
# COMPACT_ATOMS: atom_id res chain seq x y z
N MET A 1 -18.50 11.26 15.98
CA MET A 1 -19.81 11.57 15.36
C MET A 1 -20.26 10.47 14.36
N ARG A 2 -20.31 9.20 14.77
CA ARG A 2 -20.87 8.04 14.01
C ARG A 2 -21.44 6.97 14.97
N ARG A 3 -22.29 7.40 15.92
CA ARG A 3 -23.14 6.51 16.77
C ARG A 3 -24.64 6.76 16.58
N LYS A 4 -25.03 7.55 15.56
CA LYS A 4 -26.44 7.97 15.33
C LYS A 4 -27.09 7.41 14.06
N TYR A 5 -26.51 6.42 13.38
CA TYR A 5 -27.07 5.89 12.12
C TYR A 5 -27.69 4.49 12.20
N PHE A 6 -27.77 3.86 13.37
CA PHE A 6 -28.34 2.52 13.51
C PHE A 6 -29.78 2.46 14.05
N ALA A 7 -30.38 3.60 14.42
CA ALA A 7 -31.71 3.63 15.03
C ALA A 7 -32.85 4.00 14.06
N SER A 8 -32.59 4.17 12.75
CA SER A 8 -33.61 4.65 11.78
C SER A 8 -34.02 3.63 10.71
N ILE A 9 -33.58 2.38 10.78
CA ILE A 9 -33.89 1.35 9.76
C ILE A 9 -34.87 0.27 10.25
N VAL A 10 -35.17 0.20 11.56
CA VAL A 10 -36.13 -0.79 12.10
C VAL A 10 -37.57 -0.23 12.21
N ALA A 11 -37.78 1.07 12.00
CA ALA A 11 -39.09 1.70 12.15
C ALA A 11 -39.94 1.80 10.87
N VAL A 12 -39.47 1.29 9.72
CA VAL A 12 -40.20 1.39 8.43
C VAL A 12 -40.72 0.03 7.92
N ALA A 13 -40.47 -1.08 8.63
CA ALA A 13 -40.86 -2.43 8.16
C ALA A 13 -42.04 -3.07 8.93
N MET A 14 -42.71 -2.39 9.87
CA MET A 14 -43.79 -2.98 10.68
C MET A 14 -45.16 -2.29 10.54
N LEU A 15 -45.45 -1.68 9.39
CA LEU A 15 -46.76 -1.07 9.07
C LEU A 15 -47.51 -1.76 7.92
N ALA A 16 -47.12 -2.97 7.52
CA ALA A 16 -47.74 -3.69 6.41
C ALA A 16 -48.02 -5.17 6.72
N ALA A 17 -48.75 -5.47 7.81
CA ALA A 17 -49.49 -6.74 7.96
C ALA A 17 -50.47 -6.63 9.15
N GLY A 18 -51.67 -6.13 8.90
CA GLY A 18 -52.70 -5.97 9.94
C GLY A 18 -53.37 -7.29 10.35
N VAL A 19 -53.34 -7.61 11.65
CA VAL A 19 -54.28 -8.49 12.38
C VAL A 19 -54.32 -8.06 13.87
N PRO A 20 -55.49 -7.99 14.56
CA PRO A 20 -55.62 -7.44 15.93
C PRO A 20 -55.93 -8.47 17.06
N CYS A 21 -55.78 -8.00 18.32
CA CYS A 21 -56.29 -8.52 19.63
C CYS A 21 -55.56 -9.74 20.24
N ALA A 22 -55.34 -9.93 21.56
CA ALA A 22 -55.80 -9.28 22.80
C ALA A 22 -54.94 -9.73 24.03
N GLN A 23 -54.97 -8.95 25.13
CA GLN A 23 -54.85 -9.29 26.59
C GLN A 23 -53.59 -10.07 27.08
N ALA A 24 -52.95 -9.82 28.23
CA ALA A 24 -53.41 -9.28 29.52
C ALA A 24 -52.25 -8.78 30.41
N GLU A 25 -52.59 -7.84 31.31
CA GLU A 25 -52.14 -7.66 32.72
C GLU A 25 -50.67 -7.32 33.01
N GLU A 26 -50.35 -6.06 33.34
CA GLU A 26 -50.44 -5.39 34.66
C GLU A 26 -49.22 -5.65 35.57
N LEU A 27 -48.33 -4.66 35.68
CA LEU A 27 -48.17 -3.85 36.90
C LEU A 27 -47.13 -2.73 36.69
N ASP A 28 -47.70 -1.54 36.46
CA ASP A 28 -47.35 -0.21 36.98
C ASP A 28 -46.63 -0.22 38.35
N ALA A 29 -45.91 0.81 38.81
CA ALA A 29 -45.66 2.16 38.34
C ALA A 29 -44.59 2.79 39.26
N ASN A 30 -43.84 3.77 38.74
CA ASN A 30 -43.94 5.18 39.17
C ASN A 30 -42.85 5.98 38.43
N THR A 31 -43.20 6.80 37.42
CA THR A 31 -43.68 8.21 37.52
C THR A 31 -42.73 9.13 38.29
N ALA A 32 -42.44 10.36 37.87
CA ALA A 32 -42.71 11.13 36.65
C ALA A 32 -41.96 12.48 36.77
N GLN A 33 -42.00 13.25 35.67
CA GLN A 33 -41.93 14.72 35.61
C GLN A 33 -40.53 15.35 35.79
N THR A 34 -40.07 16.32 35.01
CA THR A 34 -40.72 17.51 34.39
C THR A 34 -39.78 18.10 33.31
N THR A 35 -40.24 18.31 32.06
CA THR A 35 -40.58 19.58 31.35
C THR A 35 -39.49 20.65 31.13
N ASP A 36 -39.22 20.89 29.82
CA ASP A 36 -39.00 22.15 29.07
C ASP A 36 -38.57 23.45 29.78
N SER A 37 -37.50 24.09 29.29
CA SER A 37 -37.57 25.27 28.37
C SER A 37 -36.31 26.16 28.34
N GLN A 38 -35.85 26.44 27.11
CA GLN A 38 -35.38 27.71 26.53
C GLN A 38 -34.16 28.54 27.04
N ILE A 39 -33.23 28.73 26.07
CA ILE A 39 -32.48 29.94 25.66
C ILE A 39 -31.10 30.28 26.30
N VAL A 40 -30.05 29.93 25.54
CA VAL A 40 -28.86 30.70 25.07
C VAL A 40 -28.44 31.98 25.83
N GLN A 41 -27.23 31.98 26.42
CA GLN A 41 -26.05 32.76 26.00
C GLN A 41 -24.82 32.54 26.92
N ASN A 42 -23.67 32.28 26.28
CA ASN A 42 -22.26 32.50 26.68
C ASN A 42 -21.79 32.19 28.11
N GLU A 43 -20.96 31.15 28.26
CA GLU A 43 -19.51 31.29 28.52
C GLU A 43 -18.84 29.90 28.62
N THR A 44 -17.60 29.86 28.14
CA THR A 44 -16.52 28.89 28.40
C THR A 44 -16.73 27.90 29.56
N GLN A 45 -16.72 26.59 29.28
CA GLN A 45 -16.08 25.58 30.12
C GLN A 45 -15.98 24.20 29.44
N ASN A 46 -14.81 23.58 29.63
CA ASN A 46 -14.49 22.16 29.63
C ASN A 46 -15.66 21.17 29.54
N ASN A 47 -15.51 20.15 28.70
CA ASN A 47 -15.84 18.77 29.06
C ASN A 47 -15.09 17.77 28.17
N GLY A 48 -13.95 17.31 28.68
CA GLY A 48 -13.53 15.94 28.50
C GLY A 48 -14.36 15.00 29.38
N SER A 49 -13.92 13.74 29.44
CA SER A 49 -14.44 12.64 30.26
C SER A 49 -15.62 11.85 29.66
N SER A 50 -15.24 10.81 28.93
CA SER A 50 -15.78 9.46 29.14
C SER A 50 -14.64 8.46 28.92
N ASN A 51 -13.67 8.43 29.83
CA ASN A 51 -12.73 7.31 29.99
C ASN A 51 -12.01 7.27 31.36
N GLU A 52 -12.22 8.24 32.26
CA GLU A 52 -11.61 8.25 33.61
C GLU A 52 -12.31 7.33 34.64
N ALA A 53 -13.33 6.58 34.25
CA ALA A 53 -14.09 5.72 35.17
C ALA A 53 -13.48 4.32 35.37
N ALA A 54 -12.45 3.94 34.60
CA ALA A 54 -11.71 2.68 34.79
C ALA A 54 -10.36 2.87 35.50
N GLU A 55 -9.79 4.08 35.48
CA GLU A 55 -8.51 4.40 36.14
C GLU A 55 -8.65 4.94 37.57
N SER A 56 -9.86 5.31 38.02
CA SER A 56 -10.06 5.95 39.34
C SER A 56 -10.44 4.99 40.49
N ALA A 57 -10.49 3.67 40.25
CA ALA A 57 -10.84 2.71 41.31
C ALA A 57 -9.66 2.25 42.19
N LEU A 58 -8.44 2.80 42.00
CA LEU A 58 -7.25 2.46 42.80
C LEU A 58 -6.75 3.57 43.74
N ASN A 59 -7.34 4.76 43.73
CA ASN A 59 -6.89 5.88 44.55
C ASN A 59 -7.93 6.28 45.60
N ALA A 60 -8.04 5.49 46.68
CA ALA A 60 -8.75 5.91 47.88
C ALA A 60 -8.21 5.23 49.15
N SER A 61 -7.01 5.59 49.59
CA SER A 61 -6.70 5.83 51.01
C SER A 61 -5.39 6.60 51.11
N ALA A 62 -5.50 7.94 51.13
CA ALA A 62 -4.40 8.83 51.49
C ALA A 62 -3.99 8.59 52.95
N ASP A 63 -2.68 8.72 53.19
CA ASP A 63 -1.93 8.50 54.45
C ASP A 63 -1.39 7.07 54.69
N ASN A 64 -0.74 6.43 53.69
CA ASN A 64 0.44 5.54 53.87
C ASN A 64 1.07 4.95 52.57
N GLN A 65 1.20 5.69 51.45
CA GLN A 65 1.74 5.10 50.20
C GLN A 65 2.69 6.02 49.42
N ILE A 66 3.97 6.02 49.76
CA ILE A 66 5.05 6.30 48.79
C ILE A 66 6.17 5.29 49.05
N ALA A 67 6.16 4.14 48.38
CA ALA A 67 7.25 3.17 48.48
C ALA A 67 7.59 2.44 47.17
N GLY A 68 7.00 2.84 46.04
CA GLY A 68 7.13 2.14 44.75
C GLY A 68 7.67 2.98 43.59
N ARG A 69 7.83 2.32 42.43
CA ARG A 69 8.07 2.94 41.12
C ARG A 69 7.00 3.96 40.77
N THR A 70 7.42 5.07 40.17
CA THR A 70 6.55 6.10 39.63
C THR A 70 6.96 6.37 38.19
N VAL A 71 6.00 6.32 37.27
CA VAL A 71 6.22 6.62 35.85
C VAL A 71 5.36 7.83 35.49
N GLU A 72 5.97 8.83 34.87
CA GLU A 72 5.29 10.04 34.37
C GLU A 72 5.61 10.23 32.89
N ASN A 73 4.59 10.17 32.03
CA ASN A 73 4.71 10.63 30.66
C ASN A 73 4.90 12.16 30.64
N ILE A 74 5.92 12.63 29.92
CA ILE A 74 6.28 14.05 29.85
C ILE A 74 6.15 14.61 28.43
N ASP A 75 5.26 14.08 27.59
CA ASP A 75 5.16 14.46 26.17
C ASP A 75 4.63 15.86 25.93
N LYS A 76 3.89 16.44 26.88
CA LYS A 76 3.22 17.74 26.68
C LYS A 76 4.13 18.94 26.95
N GLY A 77 4.05 19.98 26.12
CA GLY A 77 4.64 21.29 26.41
C GLY A 77 6.17 21.36 26.33
N TRP A 78 6.78 20.69 25.36
CA TRP A 78 8.18 20.89 25.01
C TRP A 78 8.37 22.17 24.21
N THR A 79 9.55 22.77 24.28
CA THR A 79 9.95 23.86 23.39
C THR A 79 10.95 23.34 22.36
N PHE A 80 10.60 23.44 21.08
CA PHE A 80 11.40 23.01 19.94
C PHE A 80 12.11 24.19 19.26
N SER A 81 13.39 23.99 18.92
CA SER A 81 14.24 24.95 18.21
C SER A 81 15.04 24.25 17.12
N LYS A 82 15.06 24.83 15.92
CA LYS A 82 15.85 24.32 14.78
C LYS A 82 17.34 24.53 14.94
N ASN A 83 17.74 25.57 15.68
CA ASN A 83 19.11 26.05 15.87
C ASN A 83 19.88 26.47 14.60
N ASP A 84 19.32 26.33 13.40
CA ASP A 84 20.01 26.53 12.11
C ASP A 84 19.11 27.23 11.09
N ALA A 85 19.55 28.40 10.60
CA ALA A 85 18.84 29.19 9.60
C ALA A 85 18.75 28.50 8.22
N SER A 86 19.63 27.53 7.92
CA SER A 86 19.51 26.73 6.69
C SER A 86 18.35 25.72 6.71
N MET A 87 17.62 25.64 7.83
CA MET A 87 16.33 24.97 7.93
C MET A 87 15.14 25.90 7.58
N GLU A 88 15.40 27.13 7.12
CA GLU A 88 14.37 28.04 6.61
C GLU A 88 13.74 27.45 5.33
N GLY A 89 12.40 27.35 5.32
CA GLY A 89 11.64 26.75 4.21
C GLY A 89 11.45 25.23 4.27
N TRP A 90 11.99 24.53 5.27
CA TRP A 90 11.69 23.11 5.48
C TRP A 90 10.21 22.91 5.81
N THR A 91 9.62 21.83 5.29
CA THR A 91 8.25 21.42 5.58
C THR A 91 8.25 20.35 6.66
N PHE A 92 7.32 20.46 7.59
CA PHE A 92 7.21 19.62 8.79
C PHE A 92 5.96 18.75 8.62
N PRO A 93 6.02 17.43 8.88
CA PRO A 93 4.85 16.57 8.75
C PRO A 93 3.68 17.08 9.61
N THR A 94 3.96 17.41 10.88
CA THR A 94 3.02 18.02 11.82
C THR A 94 3.63 19.20 12.58
N GLY A 95 2.79 20.15 12.95
CA GLY A 95 3.08 21.07 14.05
C GLY A 95 3.89 22.33 13.69
N ALA A 96 4.27 23.06 14.74
CA ALA A 96 5.02 24.30 14.62
C ALA A 96 6.49 23.99 14.36
N SER A 97 7.08 24.71 13.41
CA SER A 97 8.50 24.53 13.08
C SER A 97 9.46 25.08 14.15
N GLU A 98 8.95 25.89 15.10
CA GLU A 98 9.63 26.35 16.31
C GLU A 98 8.58 26.66 17.39
N GLY A 99 8.98 26.66 18.66
CA GLY A 99 8.13 27.03 19.80
C GLY A 99 7.56 25.83 20.54
N THR A 100 6.42 26.01 21.21
CA THR A 100 5.84 24.96 22.05
C THR A 100 5.18 23.86 21.20
N ILE A 101 5.55 22.60 21.46
CA ILE A 101 5.03 21.40 20.80
C ILE A 101 4.72 20.32 21.84
N ASP A 102 3.92 19.34 21.43
CA ASP A 102 3.73 18.08 22.15
C ASP A 102 4.41 16.94 21.37
N LEU A 103 4.94 15.95 22.08
CA LEU A 103 5.41 14.69 21.50
C LEU A 103 4.20 13.74 21.26
N PRO A 104 4.30 12.77 20.34
CA PRO A 104 5.41 12.53 19.41
C PRO A 104 5.57 13.64 18.35
N HIS A 105 6.82 13.97 18.00
CA HIS A 105 7.12 15.03 17.04
C HIS A 105 8.31 14.68 16.13
N SER A 106 8.13 14.92 14.83
CA SER A 106 9.16 14.80 13.80
C SER A 106 9.26 16.07 12.98
N TRP A 107 10.49 16.49 12.68
CA TRP A 107 10.74 17.75 11.98
C TRP A 107 11.24 17.59 10.54
N ASP A 108 11.66 16.39 10.17
CA ASP A 108 12.27 16.13 8.87
C ASP A 108 11.24 15.45 7.94
N TYR A 109 10.74 16.19 6.95
CA TYR A 109 10.05 15.61 5.79
C TYR A 109 11.03 15.53 4.61
N ALA A 110 10.98 14.44 3.85
CA ALA A 110 11.94 14.16 2.76
C ALA A 110 12.13 15.36 1.83
N HIS A 111 13.23 16.09 2.02
CA HIS A 111 13.45 17.35 1.33
C HIS A 111 13.80 17.11 -0.15
N PRO A 112 13.20 17.86 -1.10
CA PRO A 112 13.44 17.67 -2.53
C PRO A 112 14.91 17.83 -2.94
N THR A 113 15.70 18.61 -2.20
CA THR A 113 17.13 18.86 -2.50
C THR A 113 18.11 18.13 -1.58
N MET A 114 17.66 17.15 -0.78
CA MET A 114 18.59 16.35 0.03
C MET A 114 19.67 15.74 -0.85
N SER A 115 20.93 15.95 -0.44
CA SER A 115 22.10 15.39 -1.11
C SER A 115 22.11 13.88 -0.98
N TYR A 116 22.58 13.15 -1.99
CA TYR A 116 22.84 11.71 -1.86
C TYR A 116 24.01 11.39 -0.90
N ILE A 117 24.78 12.42 -0.51
CA ILE A 117 25.86 12.33 0.49
C ILE A 117 25.28 12.69 1.87
N PRO A 118 25.16 11.73 2.80
CA PRO A 118 24.54 11.92 4.12
C PRO A 118 25.13 13.07 4.93
N GLN A 119 26.47 13.27 4.88
CA GLN A 119 27.16 14.31 5.64
C GLN A 119 26.70 15.72 5.28
N ASN A 120 26.23 15.94 4.05
CA ASN A 120 25.74 17.24 3.59
C ASN A 120 24.31 17.54 4.09
N ASN A 121 23.62 16.54 4.66
CA ASN A 121 22.26 16.66 5.17
C ASN A 121 22.19 16.67 6.70
N ARG A 122 23.33 16.57 7.40
CA ARG A 122 23.38 16.48 8.86
C ARG A 122 22.86 17.78 9.49
N LYS A 123 21.79 17.67 10.28
CA LYS A 123 21.19 18.73 11.09
C LYS A 123 21.05 18.28 12.53
N THR A 124 21.13 19.24 13.46
CA THR A 124 20.91 19.02 14.88
C THR A 124 19.91 20.05 15.40
N VAL A 125 18.77 19.57 15.89
CA VAL A 125 17.72 20.38 16.50
C VAL A 125 17.71 20.18 18.01
N THR A 126 17.04 21.06 18.74
CA THR A 126 16.96 21.00 20.20
C THR A 126 15.51 21.00 20.66
N TYR A 127 15.21 20.08 21.58
CA TYR A 127 14.01 20.08 22.40
C TYR A 127 14.40 20.50 23.82
N SER A 128 13.59 21.32 24.46
CA SER A 128 13.84 21.78 25.82
C SER A 128 12.58 21.79 26.66
N LYS A 129 12.74 21.51 27.95
CA LYS A 129 11.64 21.48 28.91
C LYS A 129 12.14 21.78 30.31
N GLN A 130 11.38 22.58 31.07
CA GLN A 130 11.63 22.75 32.49
C GLN A 130 10.97 21.59 33.25
N LEU A 131 11.73 20.87 34.08
CA LEU A 131 11.22 19.78 34.89
C LEU A 131 11.07 20.24 36.35
N ASP A 132 9.92 19.98 36.95
CA ASP A 132 9.75 19.98 38.41
C ASP A 132 10.17 18.61 38.94
N VAL A 133 11.26 18.60 39.70
CA VAL A 133 11.89 17.39 40.25
C VAL A 133 11.77 17.28 41.77
N ALA A 134 11.13 18.27 42.43
CA ALA A 134 10.94 18.27 43.88
C ALA A 134 10.19 17.02 44.36
N LYS A 135 9.18 16.60 43.59
CA LYS A 135 8.39 15.39 43.85
C LYS A 135 9.19 14.07 43.76
N TYR A 136 10.43 14.11 43.27
CA TYR A 136 11.32 12.95 43.11
C TYR A 136 12.47 12.91 44.12
N HIS A 137 12.49 13.80 45.11
CA HIS A 137 13.53 13.80 46.15
C HIS A 137 13.65 12.44 46.84
N GLY A 138 14.89 12.00 47.05
CA GLY A 138 15.19 10.70 47.68
C GLY A 138 14.99 9.48 46.79
N LYS A 139 14.65 9.65 45.51
CA LYS A 139 14.53 8.58 44.52
C LYS A 139 15.64 8.65 43.47
N ASN A 140 15.89 7.53 42.80
CA ASN A 140 16.67 7.46 41.57
C ASN A 140 15.76 7.85 40.40
N LEU A 141 16.09 8.93 39.69
CA LEU A 141 15.27 9.47 38.60
C LEU A 141 15.92 9.13 37.27
N PHE A 142 15.16 8.53 36.37
CA PHE A 142 15.56 8.20 35.01
C PHE A 142 14.69 8.90 34.00
N ILE A 143 15.22 9.11 32.80
CA ILE A 143 14.45 9.50 31.62
C ILE A 143 14.56 8.40 30.57
N LYS A 144 13.42 7.94 30.05
CA LYS A 144 13.32 6.92 29.02
C LYS A 144 12.68 7.51 27.77
N PHE A 145 13.33 7.29 26.63
CA PHE A 145 12.81 7.63 25.31
C PHE A 145 12.43 6.34 24.61
N TYR A 146 11.22 6.23 24.08
CA TYR A 146 10.79 5.03 23.33
C TYR A 146 11.25 5.03 21.86
N GLY A 147 11.64 6.20 21.35
CA GLY A 147 12.19 6.37 20.01
C GLY A 147 12.53 7.83 19.72
N SER A 148 13.79 8.09 19.41
CA SER A 148 14.27 9.42 19.00
C SER A 148 15.28 9.27 17.87
N ASN A 149 14.90 9.70 16.67
CA ASN A 149 15.68 9.46 15.46
C ASN A 149 16.55 10.68 15.10
N LYS A 150 17.88 10.59 14.93
CA LYS A 150 18.70 9.36 15.07
C LYS A 150 19.63 9.32 16.26
N ASN A 151 20.48 10.33 16.45
CA ASN A 151 21.40 10.37 17.58
C ASN A 151 20.94 11.42 18.56
N THR A 152 20.78 11.02 19.82
CA THR A 152 20.12 11.83 20.84
C THR A 152 21.05 12.07 22.02
N THR A 153 21.38 13.33 22.28
CA THR A 153 22.19 13.75 23.44
C THR A 153 21.31 14.46 24.45
N VAL A 154 21.31 13.97 25.70
CA VAL A 154 20.52 14.53 26.79
C VAL A 154 21.40 15.36 27.71
N LYS A 155 20.91 16.54 28.12
CA LYS A 155 21.59 17.47 29.02
C LYS A 155 20.64 17.96 30.12
N VAL A 156 21.16 18.14 31.33
CA VAL A 156 20.46 18.73 32.47
C VAL A 156 21.26 19.94 32.96
N ASP A 157 20.62 21.11 33.01
CA ASP A 157 21.25 22.41 33.29
C ASP A 157 22.52 22.66 32.45
N GLY A 158 22.49 22.23 31.18
CA GLY A 158 23.60 22.34 30.24
C GLY A 158 24.70 21.28 30.39
N GLN A 159 24.67 20.43 31.43
CA GLN A 159 25.62 19.34 31.61
C GLN A 159 25.16 18.08 30.86
N GLU A 160 26.04 17.47 30.07
CA GLU A 160 25.74 16.22 29.35
C GLU A 160 25.51 15.04 30.31
N VAL A 161 24.41 14.34 30.07
CA VAL A 161 24.03 13.10 30.72
C VAL A 161 24.54 11.90 29.93
N GLY A 162 24.27 11.88 28.63
CA GLY A 162 24.70 10.82 27.73
C GLY A 162 24.18 11.00 26.30
N THR A 163 24.65 10.12 25.41
CA THR A 163 24.26 10.09 24.00
C THR A 163 23.86 8.68 23.59
N HIS A 164 22.70 8.54 22.94
CA HIS A 164 22.25 7.29 22.30
C HIS A 164 22.42 7.39 20.78
N VAL A 165 22.77 6.25 20.15
CA VAL A 165 23.06 6.12 18.72
C VAL A 165 22.16 5.05 18.12
N GLY A 166 21.06 5.47 17.48
CA GLY A 166 20.07 4.59 16.88
C GLY A 166 18.68 5.18 17.02
N GLY A 167 17.89 5.12 15.95
CA GLY A 167 16.64 5.88 15.89
C GLY A 167 15.37 5.14 16.33
N TYR A 168 15.42 3.83 16.57
CA TYR A 168 14.21 2.99 16.56
C TYR A 168 13.99 2.11 17.79
N SER A 169 14.96 2.09 18.69
CA SER A 169 14.91 1.39 19.97
C SER A 169 14.73 2.39 21.11
N ALA A 170 14.18 1.92 22.22
CA ALA A 170 14.13 2.69 23.44
C ALA A 170 15.53 2.83 24.07
N PHE A 171 15.75 3.90 24.81
CA PHE A 171 16.96 4.07 25.64
C PHE A 171 16.63 4.86 26.91
N ILE A 172 17.47 4.69 27.93
CA ILE A 172 17.26 5.25 29.25
C ILE A 172 18.56 5.88 29.79
N PHE A 173 18.43 7.00 30.50
CA PHE A 173 19.54 7.64 31.20
C PHE A 173 19.20 7.92 32.66
N ASP A 174 20.18 7.71 33.53
CA ASP A 174 20.11 8.07 34.95
C ASP A 174 20.36 9.57 35.14
N LEU A 175 19.34 10.29 35.63
CA LEU A 175 19.37 11.72 35.92
C LEU A 175 19.71 12.02 37.38
N THR A 176 19.78 11.01 38.25
CA THR A 176 19.79 11.15 39.72
C THR A 176 20.83 12.17 40.20
N LYS A 177 22.08 12.03 39.77
CA LYS A 177 23.17 12.94 40.19
C LYS A 177 23.03 14.38 39.68
N TYR A 178 22.24 14.61 38.63
CA TYR A 178 22.06 15.93 38.02
C TYR A 178 20.90 16.72 38.65
N VAL A 179 19.94 16.01 39.24
CA VAL A 179 18.74 16.56 39.88
C VAL A 179 18.82 16.57 41.41
N GLN A 180 19.81 15.91 41.98
CA GLN A 180 20.02 15.83 43.43
C GLN A 180 20.03 17.23 44.06
N ASP A 181 19.24 17.38 45.14
CA ASP A 181 19.10 18.61 45.93
C ASP A 181 18.56 19.83 45.16
N LYS A 182 17.87 19.61 44.02
CA LYS A 182 17.19 20.66 43.25
C LYS A 182 15.69 20.43 43.24
N ASP A 183 14.93 21.51 43.15
CA ASP A 183 13.47 21.45 42.98
C ASP A 183 13.07 21.52 41.49
N SER A 184 13.92 22.10 40.65
CA SER A 184 13.69 22.20 39.22
C SER A 184 14.99 22.21 38.42
N VAL A 185 14.94 21.67 37.20
CA VAL A 185 16.07 21.62 36.26
C VAL A 185 15.64 21.90 34.83
N ALA A 186 16.53 22.47 34.03
CA ALA A 186 16.34 22.62 32.60
C ALA A 186 16.82 21.35 31.87
N LEU A 187 15.90 20.64 31.21
CA LEU A 187 16.21 19.51 30.33
C LEU A 187 16.38 20.03 28.91
N THR A 188 17.47 19.61 28.26
CA THR A 188 17.73 19.87 26.85
C THR A 188 18.08 18.56 26.14
N VAL A 189 17.49 18.32 24.97
CA VAL A 189 17.69 17.12 24.16
C VAL A 189 18.06 17.54 22.74
N ASP A 190 19.30 17.26 22.35
CA ASP A 190 19.79 17.54 21.00
C ASP A 190 19.64 16.29 20.15
N VAL A 191 18.96 16.40 19.01
CA VAL A 191 18.71 15.26 18.12
C VAL A 191 19.28 15.52 16.74
N THR A 192 20.10 14.59 16.26
CA THR A 192 20.77 14.66 14.95
C THR A 192 20.16 13.64 13.98
N ASN A 193 19.80 14.08 12.76
CA ASN A 193 19.04 13.27 11.79
C ASN A 193 19.85 12.22 11.03
N VAL A 194 21.01 12.60 10.49
CA VAL A 194 21.75 11.80 9.51
C VAL A 194 23.24 11.86 9.80
N ASP A 195 23.89 10.70 9.73
CA ASP A 195 25.34 10.53 9.82
C ASP A 195 25.80 9.34 8.96
N THR A 196 27.09 8.99 9.04
CA THR A 196 27.67 7.78 8.44
C THR A 196 28.28 6.82 9.44
N VAL A 197 27.92 6.96 10.72
CA VAL A 197 28.42 6.14 11.83
C VAL A 197 27.37 5.20 12.41
N SER A 198 26.08 5.39 12.09
CA SER A 198 24.96 4.59 12.58
C SER A 198 24.09 4.03 11.45
N ILE A 199 23.43 2.89 11.70
CA ILE A 199 22.42 2.36 10.78
C ILE A 199 21.07 3.06 10.98
N PRO A 200 20.27 3.27 9.91
CA PRO A 200 20.58 3.04 8.50
C PRO A 200 21.35 4.21 7.85
N ILE A 201 22.01 4.00 6.69
CA ILE A 201 22.62 5.09 5.90
C ILE A 201 21.87 5.33 4.59
N ASN A 202 21.76 4.29 3.76
CA ASN A 202 21.14 4.37 2.43
C ASN A 202 19.95 3.41 2.37
N VAL A 203 18.74 3.96 2.23
CA VAL A 203 17.47 3.23 2.37
C VAL A 203 16.41 3.78 1.42
N ASP A 204 15.40 2.96 1.11
CA ASP A 204 14.25 3.32 0.27
C ASP A 204 13.06 3.91 1.04
N TYR A 205 13.28 4.50 2.22
CA TYR A 205 12.27 5.15 3.06
C TYR A 205 12.82 6.43 3.69
N THR A 206 11.92 7.35 4.05
CA THR A 206 12.30 8.58 4.75
C THR A 206 12.71 8.28 6.19
N GLN A 207 13.89 8.78 6.58
CA GLN A 207 14.40 8.63 7.94
C GLN A 207 13.93 9.81 8.78
N PHE A 208 12.62 9.87 9.07
CA PHE A 208 12.00 10.95 9.81
C PHE A 208 12.71 11.17 11.15
N SER A 209 13.23 12.38 11.33
CA SER A 209 13.99 12.75 12.52
C SER A 209 13.06 13.44 13.51
N GLY A 210 13.14 13.06 14.78
CA GLY A 210 12.10 13.38 15.75
C GLY A 210 12.38 12.79 17.11
N ILE A 211 11.83 13.37 18.18
CA ILE A 211 11.44 12.57 19.34
C ILE A 211 10.01 12.11 19.04
N TYR A 212 9.93 11.03 18.26
CA TYR A 212 8.70 10.64 17.54
C TYR A 212 7.91 9.54 18.27
N ARG A 213 8.35 9.15 19.46
CA ARG A 213 7.61 8.31 20.41
C ARG A 213 7.70 8.94 21.80
N ASP A 214 6.92 8.38 22.72
CA ASP A 214 6.76 8.86 24.08
C ASP A 214 8.09 8.99 24.84
N VAL A 215 8.09 9.91 25.81
CA VAL A 215 9.15 10.11 26.79
C VAL A 215 8.58 10.04 28.19
N GLU A 216 9.23 9.25 29.05
CA GLU A 216 8.82 9.05 30.44
C GLU A 216 9.93 9.40 31.43
N LEU A 217 9.54 9.98 32.55
CA LEU A 217 10.34 10.01 33.78
C LEU A 217 9.99 8.81 34.64
N ILE A 218 11.01 8.09 35.11
CA ILE A 218 10.85 6.90 35.95
C ILE A 218 11.58 7.14 37.27
N ALA A 219 10.86 7.20 38.38
CA ALA A 219 11.43 7.41 39.71
C ALA A 219 11.35 6.14 40.56
N LEU A 220 12.51 5.63 40.96
CA LEU A 220 12.69 4.34 41.63
C LEU A 220 13.30 4.51 43.03
N PRO A 221 13.02 3.62 43.99
CA PRO A 221 13.78 3.57 45.25
C PRO A 221 15.23 3.11 45.01
N ASN A 222 16.00 2.86 46.07
CA ASN A 222 17.39 2.40 45.96
C ASN A 222 17.54 0.93 45.54
N GLN A 223 16.51 0.10 45.76
CA GLN A 223 16.47 -1.29 45.28
C GLN A 223 15.32 -1.45 44.30
N TYR A 224 15.60 -1.82 43.06
CA TYR A 224 14.60 -1.85 41.99
C TYR A 224 14.91 -2.91 40.93
N ILE A 225 13.91 -3.20 40.09
CA ILE A 225 14.04 -4.03 38.90
C ILE A 225 14.65 -3.15 37.79
N SER A 226 15.81 -3.56 37.29
CA SER A 226 16.68 -2.71 36.47
C SER A 226 16.15 -2.52 35.05
N THR A 227 15.81 -1.30 34.69
CA THR A 227 15.46 -0.92 33.31
C THR A 227 16.67 -0.45 32.50
N GLU A 228 17.86 -0.41 33.12
CA GLU A 228 19.10 0.11 32.53
C GLU A 228 19.74 -0.88 31.53
N ASN A 229 19.31 -2.15 31.56
CA ASN A 229 19.69 -3.14 30.58
C ASN A 229 19.06 -2.82 29.21
N LYS A 230 19.75 -1.97 28.43
CA LYS A 230 19.38 -1.61 27.06
C LYS A 230 17.94 -1.08 26.94
N GLY A 231 17.44 -0.38 27.96
CA GLY A 231 16.08 0.16 27.98
C GLY A 231 14.96 -0.88 28.03
N SER A 232 15.28 -2.15 28.32
CA SER A 232 14.30 -3.22 28.52
C SER A 232 13.56 -3.06 29.86
N SER A 233 12.60 -3.96 30.13
CA SER A 233 11.91 -4.01 31.44
C SER A 233 12.76 -4.60 32.56
N GLY A 234 13.92 -5.20 32.25
CA GLY A 234 14.71 -5.98 33.21
C GLY A 234 14.10 -7.34 33.56
N VAL A 235 12.99 -7.71 32.93
CA VAL A 235 12.30 -9.00 33.12
C VAL A 235 12.30 -9.75 31.79
N PHE A 236 12.83 -10.96 31.78
CA PHE A 236 12.87 -11.83 30.59
C PHE A 236 12.22 -13.17 30.93
N VAL A 237 11.20 -13.55 30.17
CA VAL A 237 10.40 -14.75 30.43
C VAL A 237 10.65 -15.82 29.39
N ASP A 238 11.30 -16.90 29.81
CA ASP A 238 11.48 -18.13 29.05
C ASP A 238 10.46 -19.18 29.46
N TYR A 239 10.14 -20.11 28.56
CA TYR A 239 9.33 -21.28 28.91
C TYR A 239 9.57 -22.50 28.03
N LYS A 240 9.25 -23.67 28.59
CA LYS A 240 9.18 -24.95 27.86
C LYS A 240 7.81 -25.57 28.04
N LEU A 241 7.18 -25.93 26.93
CA LEU A 241 5.90 -26.64 26.93
C LEU A 241 6.09 -28.15 26.93
N ASN A 242 5.42 -28.85 27.85
CA ASN A 242 5.34 -30.30 27.90
C ASN A 242 3.86 -30.72 27.93
N GLY A 243 3.33 -31.14 26.78
CA GLY A 243 1.89 -31.30 26.61
C GLY A 243 1.16 -29.98 26.85
N ASN A 244 0.23 -29.96 27.81
CA ASN A 244 -0.49 -28.75 28.20
C ASN A 244 0.13 -28.03 29.42
N ASN A 245 1.31 -28.44 29.89
CA ASN A 245 1.97 -27.80 31.03
C ASN A 245 3.11 -26.89 30.54
N ALA A 246 3.45 -25.88 31.33
CA ALA A 246 4.57 -24.99 31.07
C ALA A 246 5.52 -24.93 32.26
N SER A 247 6.82 -25.15 31.99
CA SER A 247 7.91 -24.74 32.88
C SER A 247 8.31 -23.33 32.48
N VAL A 248 8.14 -22.36 33.36
CA VAL A 248 8.45 -20.94 33.11
C VAL A 248 9.69 -20.56 33.89
N ASN A 249 10.71 -20.02 33.22
CA ASN A 249 11.92 -19.49 33.84
C ASN A 249 11.89 -17.96 33.67
N THR A 250 11.88 -17.24 34.77
CA THR A 250 11.86 -15.78 34.78
C THR A 250 13.22 -15.28 35.23
N ARG A 251 13.86 -14.49 34.38
CA ARG A 251 15.13 -13.83 34.64
C ARG A 251 14.88 -12.36 34.94
N VAL A 252 15.39 -11.88 36.07
CA VAL A 252 15.13 -10.52 36.57
C VAL A 252 16.45 -9.85 36.91
N ASP A 253 16.71 -8.69 36.34
CA ASP A 253 17.86 -7.87 36.69
C ASP A 253 17.50 -6.98 37.89
N VAL A 254 18.21 -7.14 39.01
CA VAL A 254 17.96 -6.38 40.24
C VAL A 254 19.11 -5.43 40.53
N THR A 255 18.80 -4.17 40.83
CA THR A 255 19.76 -3.13 41.19
C THR A 255 19.67 -2.81 42.68
N ASN A 256 20.81 -2.49 43.32
CA ASN A 256 20.89 -1.92 44.67
C ASN A 256 21.87 -0.74 44.69
N LYS A 257 21.35 0.49 44.60
CA LYS A 257 22.10 1.75 44.68
C LYS A 257 22.33 2.24 46.12
N ALA A 258 21.87 1.52 47.15
CA ALA A 258 22.18 1.88 48.53
C ALA A 258 23.64 1.59 48.89
N THR A 259 24.11 2.22 49.97
CA THR A 259 25.45 2.03 50.54
C THR A 259 25.60 0.72 51.31
N GLU A 260 24.48 0.03 51.58
CA GLU A 260 24.45 -1.22 52.33
C GLU A 260 23.86 -2.36 51.47
N ALA A 261 24.28 -3.58 51.77
CA ALA A 261 23.68 -4.77 51.17
C ALA A 261 22.22 -4.91 51.63
N ALA A 262 21.36 -5.38 50.74
CA ALA A 262 19.93 -5.53 51.00
C ALA A 262 19.54 -7.02 50.95
N ASN A 263 18.81 -7.47 51.96
CA ASN A 263 18.07 -8.73 51.94
C ASN A 263 16.66 -8.42 51.43
N LEU A 264 16.28 -9.03 50.31
CA LEU A 264 15.07 -8.73 49.57
C LEU A 264 14.32 -10.03 49.27
N VAL A 265 13.02 -9.92 49.02
CA VAL A 265 12.20 -11.01 48.49
C VAL A 265 11.82 -10.66 47.05
N LEU A 266 12.27 -11.48 46.11
CA LEU A 266 11.82 -11.40 44.72
C LEU A 266 10.64 -12.35 44.54
N LYS A 267 9.50 -11.81 44.10
CA LYS A 267 8.25 -12.57 43.94
C LYS A 267 7.71 -12.45 42.52
N THR A 268 7.33 -13.57 41.92
CA THR A 268 6.69 -13.64 40.61
C THR A 268 5.29 -14.22 40.71
N THR A 269 4.30 -13.53 40.15
CA THR A 269 2.90 -13.94 40.16
C THR A 269 2.36 -13.94 38.75
N ILE A 270 1.82 -15.07 38.28
CA ILE A 270 1.18 -15.20 36.98
C ILE A 270 -0.32 -15.29 37.18
N SER A 271 -1.07 -14.41 36.52
CA SER A 271 -2.53 -14.35 36.56
C SER A 271 -3.14 -14.63 35.20
N ASP A 272 -4.30 -15.29 35.20
CA ASP A 272 -5.12 -15.50 34.02
C ASP A 272 -5.77 -14.18 33.52
N ASN A 273 -6.50 -14.24 32.40
CA ASN A 273 -7.12 -13.03 31.82
C ASN A 273 -8.30 -12.48 32.67
N ALA A 274 -8.80 -13.25 33.63
CA ALA A 274 -9.80 -12.80 34.60
C ALA A 274 -9.15 -12.20 35.86
N GLY A 275 -7.82 -12.19 35.96
CA GLY A 275 -7.06 -11.68 37.09
C GLY A 275 -6.87 -12.70 38.23
N ASN A 276 -7.23 -13.97 38.04
CA ASN A 276 -6.98 -14.99 39.06
C ASN A 276 -5.52 -15.41 39.01
N VAL A 277 -4.86 -15.44 40.17
CA VAL A 277 -3.50 -15.96 40.30
C VAL A 277 -3.49 -17.46 40.03
N VAL A 278 -2.77 -17.88 38.99
CA VAL A 278 -2.62 -19.30 38.59
C VAL A 278 -1.27 -19.89 38.98
N SER A 279 -0.27 -19.04 39.25
CA SER A 279 1.02 -19.45 39.79
C SER A 279 1.66 -18.31 40.57
N GLU A 280 2.33 -18.63 41.66
CA GLU A 280 3.07 -17.69 42.50
C GLU A 280 4.33 -18.37 43.00
N GLN A 281 5.48 -17.68 42.94
CA GLN A 281 6.75 -18.12 43.53
C GLN A 281 7.49 -16.93 44.14
N SER A 282 8.33 -17.20 45.13
CA SER A 282 9.17 -16.20 45.78
C SER A 282 10.54 -16.77 46.12
N SER A 283 11.55 -15.91 46.15
CA SER A 283 12.91 -16.25 46.53
C SER A 283 13.52 -15.14 47.39
N ASP A 284 14.14 -15.53 48.50
CA ASP A 284 14.97 -14.62 49.30
C ASP A 284 16.30 -14.42 48.58
N ILE A 285 16.64 -13.17 48.29
CA ILE A 285 17.87 -12.79 47.60
C ILE A 285 18.66 -11.79 48.44
N GLN A 286 19.98 -11.82 48.32
CA GLN A 286 20.85 -10.82 48.90
C GLN A 286 21.58 -10.08 47.78
N VAL A 287 21.43 -8.76 47.73
CA VAL A 287 22.05 -7.91 46.71
C VAL A 287 23.05 -6.97 47.38
N SER A 288 24.31 -7.05 46.99
CA SER A 288 25.40 -6.24 47.55
C SER A 288 25.15 -4.74 47.35
N ALA A 289 25.69 -3.91 48.24
CA ALA A 289 25.69 -2.45 48.10
C ALA A 289 26.30 -2.02 46.76
N GLY A 290 25.74 -0.98 46.13
CA GLY A 290 26.24 -0.43 44.87
C GLY A 290 26.21 -1.40 43.67
N THR A 291 25.37 -2.43 43.72
CA THR A 291 25.21 -3.37 42.59
C THR A 291 24.37 -2.72 41.51
N GLU A 292 24.98 -2.44 40.36
CA GLU A 292 24.27 -1.84 39.21
C GLU A 292 23.27 -2.82 38.56
N SER A 293 23.60 -4.11 38.49
CA SER A 293 22.69 -5.15 38.02
C SER A 293 23.15 -6.53 38.50
N ALA A 294 22.24 -7.28 39.12
CA ALA A 294 22.40 -8.68 39.49
C ALA A 294 21.23 -9.51 38.95
N GLU A 295 21.54 -10.43 38.04
CA GLU A 295 20.58 -11.37 37.47
C GLU A 295 20.09 -12.36 38.54
N GLN A 296 18.77 -12.46 38.70
CA GLN A 296 18.06 -13.43 39.55
C GLN A 296 17.18 -14.33 38.67
N LYS A 297 16.92 -15.55 39.13
CA LYS A 297 16.10 -16.54 38.41
C LYS A 297 15.02 -17.12 39.30
N LEU A 298 13.79 -17.14 38.81
CA LEU A 298 12.67 -17.83 39.43
C LEU A 298 12.03 -18.80 38.44
N ASP A 299 11.84 -20.03 38.89
CA ASP A 299 11.18 -21.08 38.12
C ASP A 299 9.75 -21.29 38.62
N GLN A 300 8.78 -21.31 37.71
CA GLN A 300 7.38 -21.59 38.00
C GLN A 300 6.88 -22.75 37.13
N GLN A 301 5.91 -23.49 37.68
CA GLN A 301 5.21 -24.55 36.96
C GLN A 301 3.76 -24.15 36.81
N LEU A 302 3.25 -24.26 35.58
CA LEU A 302 1.83 -24.10 35.28
C LEU A 302 1.31 -25.40 34.68
N THR A 303 0.12 -25.79 35.12
CA THR A 303 -0.59 -26.94 34.58
C THR A 303 -1.74 -26.48 33.71
N ASN A 304 -1.99 -27.21 32.62
CA ASN A 304 -3.09 -26.95 31.69
C ASN A 304 -3.17 -25.49 31.20
N VAL A 305 -2.06 -24.97 30.67
CA VAL A 305 -1.96 -23.61 30.13
C VAL A 305 -2.89 -23.43 28.93
N HIS A 306 -3.57 -22.29 28.91
CA HIS A 306 -4.29 -21.79 27.75
C HIS A 306 -3.26 -21.17 26.80
N ARG A 307 -3.13 -21.74 25.61
CA ARG A 307 -2.09 -21.32 24.67
C ARG A 307 -2.50 -20.06 23.90
N TRP A 308 -1.54 -19.19 23.67
CA TRP A 308 -1.68 -18.14 22.64
C TRP A 308 -1.67 -18.82 21.27
N ASN A 309 -2.71 -18.63 20.48
CA ASN A 309 -2.94 -19.34 19.22
C ASN A 309 -3.25 -18.37 18.07
N GLY A 310 -2.53 -17.25 18.04
CA GLY A 310 -2.67 -16.21 17.03
C GLY A 310 -4.10 -15.67 16.96
N ARG A 311 -4.53 -15.23 15.78
CA ARG A 311 -5.86 -14.64 15.55
C ARG A 311 -7.05 -15.51 16.00
N THR A 312 -6.87 -16.82 16.12
CA THR A 312 -7.95 -17.71 16.54
C THR A 312 -8.24 -17.63 18.02
N ASP A 313 -7.22 -17.38 18.84
CA ASP A 313 -7.30 -17.33 20.30
C ASP A 313 -6.03 -16.69 20.90
N PRO A 314 -5.91 -15.35 20.91
CA PRO A 314 -4.72 -14.64 21.37
C PRO A 314 -4.65 -14.54 22.91
N TYR A 315 -4.72 -15.68 23.59
CA TYR A 315 -4.77 -15.71 25.05
C TYR A 315 -3.48 -15.20 25.70
N LEU A 316 -3.61 -14.25 26.62
CA LEU A 316 -2.51 -13.64 27.35
C LEU A 316 -2.69 -13.81 28.86
N TYR A 317 -1.60 -14.16 29.54
CA TYR A 317 -1.47 -14.06 30.99
C TYR A 317 -0.79 -12.74 31.36
N THR A 318 -0.92 -12.34 32.62
CA THR A 318 -0.17 -11.21 33.19
C THR A 318 0.82 -11.75 34.22
N MET A 319 2.12 -11.49 34.03
CA MET A 319 3.16 -11.76 35.01
C MET A 319 3.52 -10.47 35.74
N ASN A 320 3.37 -10.46 37.06
CA ASN A 320 3.85 -9.40 37.94
C ASN A 320 5.11 -9.88 38.66
N VAL A 321 6.17 -9.10 38.58
CA VAL A 321 7.43 -9.29 39.29
C VAL A 321 7.55 -8.19 40.33
N SER A 322 7.55 -8.53 41.62
CA SER A 322 7.67 -7.57 42.71
C SER A 322 8.93 -7.81 43.53
N LEU A 323 9.63 -6.74 43.88
CA LEU A 323 10.74 -6.74 44.80
C LEU A 323 10.27 -6.20 46.15
N GLN A 324 10.53 -6.93 47.24
CA GLN A 324 10.07 -6.58 48.57
C GLN A 324 11.25 -6.48 49.55
N ASP A 325 11.11 -5.65 50.57
CA ASP A 325 12.05 -5.65 51.70
C ASP A 325 11.81 -6.85 52.64
N ALA A 326 12.71 -7.02 53.62
CA ALA A 326 12.59 -8.08 54.62
C ALA A 326 11.36 -7.95 55.56
N ALA A 327 10.69 -6.79 55.56
CA ALA A 327 9.45 -6.56 56.30
C ALA A 327 8.20 -6.86 55.46
N GLY A 328 8.35 -7.19 54.18
CA GLY A 328 7.28 -7.51 53.24
C GLY A 328 6.68 -6.29 52.53
N HIS A 329 7.29 -5.11 52.63
CA HIS A 329 6.87 -3.94 51.86
C HIS A 329 7.37 -4.05 50.41
N VAL A 330 6.49 -3.79 49.45
CA VAL A 330 6.85 -3.75 48.03
C VAL A 330 7.63 -2.48 47.72
N LEU A 331 8.84 -2.66 47.20
CA LEU A 331 9.75 -1.58 46.77
C LEU A 331 9.59 -1.26 45.28
N ASP A 332 9.41 -2.29 44.45
CA ASP A 332 9.23 -2.12 43.01
C ASP A 332 8.35 -3.22 42.45
N THR A 333 7.65 -2.93 41.35
CA THR A 333 6.88 -3.91 40.61
C THR A 333 6.94 -3.59 39.12
N GLU A 334 7.24 -4.63 38.34
CA GLU A 334 7.18 -4.62 36.88
C GLU A 334 6.16 -5.66 36.41
N SER A 335 5.45 -5.35 35.33
CA SER A 335 4.40 -6.20 34.77
C SER A 335 4.64 -6.44 33.29
N THR A 336 4.46 -7.69 32.85
CA THR A 336 4.55 -8.05 31.43
C THR A 336 3.44 -9.02 31.06
N LYS A 337 2.91 -8.88 29.85
CA LYS A 337 2.05 -9.90 29.24
C LYS A 337 2.92 -11.06 28.75
N ILE A 338 2.39 -12.27 28.86
CA ILE A 338 3.04 -13.49 28.35
C ILE A 338 2.00 -14.37 27.65
N GLY A 339 2.42 -15.00 26.55
CA GLY A 339 1.60 -15.96 25.79
C GLY A 339 2.38 -17.24 25.52
N PHE A 340 1.81 -18.39 25.90
CA PHE A 340 2.45 -19.68 25.70
C PHE A 340 2.15 -20.24 24.31
N ARG A 341 3.17 -20.41 23.47
CA ARG A 341 3.03 -20.94 22.10
C ARG A 341 4.26 -21.69 21.63
N THR A 342 4.10 -22.54 20.62
CA THR A 342 5.23 -22.99 19.79
C THR A 342 5.05 -22.46 18.37
N PHE A 343 6.15 -22.02 17.75
CA PHE A 343 6.17 -21.66 16.33
C PHE A 343 7.32 -22.39 15.65
N LYS A 344 7.06 -22.96 14.47
CA LYS A 344 8.06 -23.70 13.70
C LYS A 344 7.82 -23.50 12.22
N VAL A 345 8.90 -23.42 11.45
CA VAL A 345 8.88 -23.57 10.00
C VAL A 345 9.61 -24.85 9.61
N SER A 346 9.05 -25.62 8.68
CA SER A 346 9.67 -26.83 8.15
C SER A 346 8.97 -27.27 6.87
N ASN A 347 9.74 -27.77 5.89
CA ASN A 347 9.25 -28.29 4.61
C ASN A 347 8.30 -27.31 3.89
N GLY A 348 8.69 -26.03 3.85
CA GLY A 348 7.95 -24.95 3.20
C GLY A 348 6.61 -24.62 3.84
N LYS A 349 6.38 -24.99 5.12
CA LYS A 349 5.15 -24.72 5.86
C LYS A 349 5.45 -24.15 7.26
N ALA A 350 4.56 -23.28 7.73
CA ALA A 350 4.59 -22.75 9.09
C ALA A 350 3.59 -23.49 10.00
N TYR A 351 3.94 -23.61 11.28
CA TYR A 351 3.15 -24.31 12.28
C TYR A 351 3.07 -23.47 13.56
N LEU A 352 1.87 -23.26 14.06
CA LEU A 352 1.58 -22.65 15.36
C LEU A 352 0.93 -23.70 16.26
N ASN A 353 1.52 -23.96 17.42
CA ASN A 353 1.05 -24.99 18.36
C ASN A 353 0.88 -26.38 17.72
N GLY A 354 1.75 -26.71 16.75
CA GLY A 354 1.73 -27.98 16.02
C GLY A 354 0.69 -28.08 14.90
N LYS A 355 -0.16 -27.06 14.71
CA LYS A 355 -1.11 -26.98 13.60
C LYS A 355 -0.51 -26.15 12.47
N GLN A 356 -0.61 -26.64 11.23
CA GLN A 356 -0.18 -25.89 10.06
C GLN A 356 -1.01 -24.60 9.96
N ILE A 357 -0.32 -23.50 9.68
CA ILE A 357 -0.94 -22.20 9.39
C ILE A 357 -0.34 -21.65 8.11
N GLU A 358 -1.16 -20.97 7.33
CA GLU A 358 -0.70 -20.18 6.20
C GLU A 358 -0.40 -18.75 6.66
N ILE A 359 0.75 -18.21 6.27
CA ILE A 359 1.17 -16.86 6.65
C ILE A 359 0.67 -15.86 5.61
N HIS A 360 -0.32 -15.08 6.00
CA HIS A 360 -0.87 -13.95 5.26
C HIS A 360 -0.17 -12.67 5.72
N GLY A 361 1.04 -12.47 5.22
CA GLY A 361 1.95 -11.42 5.68
C GLY A 361 1.89 -10.14 4.84
N VAL A 362 2.11 -9.02 5.51
CA VAL A 362 2.37 -7.72 4.87
C VAL A 362 3.60 -7.05 5.50
N GLY A 363 4.37 -6.32 4.70
CA GLY A 363 5.30 -5.33 5.22
C GLY A 363 4.53 -4.13 5.76
N TYR A 364 5.06 -3.48 6.79
CA TYR A 364 4.48 -2.29 7.40
C TYR A 364 5.59 -1.31 7.78
N HIS A 365 5.55 -0.11 7.20
CA HIS A 365 6.31 1.05 7.67
C HIS A 365 5.48 1.84 8.70
N GLN A 366 6.15 2.53 9.63
CA GLN A 366 5.50 3.22 10.75
C GLN A 366 5.09 4.68 10.45
N ASP A 367 5.05 5.09 9.19
CA ASP A 367 4.69 6.46 8.79
C ASP A 367 3.28 6.57 8.20
N ARG A 368 2.71 7.77 8.29
CA ARG A 368 1.39 8.11 7.73
C ARG A 368 1.39 9.53 7.17
N GLU A 369 0.58 9.75 6.12
CA GLU A 369 0.43 11.07 5.51
C GLU A 369 0.09 12.14 6.55
N GLY A 370 0.79 13.27 6.45
CA GLY A 370 0.57 14.42 7.31
C GLY A 370 1.05 14.26 8.75
N VAL A 371 1.65 13.13 9.16
CA VAL A 371 2.28 12.98 10.48
C VAL A 371 3.67 12.34 10.45
N GLY A 372 4.10 11.81 9.30
CA GLY A 372 5.36 11.08 9.20
C GLY A 372 5.34 9.88 10.14
N ASN A 373 6.44 9.61 10.84
CA ASN A 373 6.50 8.55 11.85
C ASN A 373 6.02 8.95 13.25
N ALA A 374 5.51 10.17 13.46
CA ALA A 374 4.89 10.59 14.72
C ALA A 374 3.45 10.07 14.83
N VAL A 375 3.26 8.77 14.61
CA VAL A 375 1.96 8.11 14.52
C VAL A 375 1.45 7.78 15.92
N SER A 376 0.24 8.24 16.23
CA SER A 376 -0.41 7.98 17.52
C SER A 376 -0.89 6.53 17.66
N ARG A 377 -1.11 6.09 18.91
CA ARG A 377 -1.67 4.76 19.21
C ARG A 377 -3.02 4.51 18.51
N ASP A 378 -3.88 5.51 18.43
CA ASP A 378 -5.18 5.41 17.75
C ASP A 378 -5.04 5.20 16.23
N GLN A 379 -4.05 5.83 15.61
CA GLN A 379 -3.76 5.63 14.18
C GLN A 379 -3.18 4.24 13.94
N MET A 380 -2.25 3.77 14.80
CA MET A 380 -1.74 2.39 14.74
C MET A 380 -2.87 1.36 14.90
N ALA A 381 -3.84 1.60 15.80
CA ALA A 381 -5.00 0.73 15.97
C ALA A 381 -5.87 0.66 14.70
N GLN A 382 -6.08 1.80 14.01
CA GLN A 382 -6.80 1.83 12.72
C GLN A 382 -6.10 1.02 11.63
N ASP A 383 -4.76 1.11 11.57
CA ASP A 383 -3.96 0.34 10.62
C ASP A 383 -4.09 -1.15 10.89
N ILE A 384 -3.97 -1.57 12.16
CA ILE A 384 -4.15 -2.98 12.58
C ILE A 384 -5.56 -3.47 12.26
N ASP A 385 -6.61 -2.71 12.58
CA ASP A 385 -7.99 -3.09 12.28
C ASP A 385 -8.20 -3.28 10.76
N THR A 386 -7.57 -2.43 9.94
CA THR A 386 -7.61 -2.54 8.48
C THR A 386 -6.88 -3.79 7.97
N MET A 387 -5.74 -4.15 8.56
CA MET A 387 -5.03 -5.41 8.28
C MET A 387 -5.89 -6.62 8.67
N LEU A 388 -6.53 -6.59 9.84
CA LEU A 388 -7.39 -7.67 10.32
C LEU A 388 -8.61 -7.89 9.42
N ASP A 389 -9.23 -6.80 8.94
CA ASP A 389 -10.34 -6.82 7.97
C ASP A 389 -9.94 -7.48 6.64
N MET A 390 -8.71 -7.25 6.17
CA MET A 390 -8.20 -7.90 4.97
C MET A 390 -7.92 -9.41 5.19
N GLY A 391 -7.73 -9.84 6.43
CA GLY A 391 -7.37 -11.23 6.74
C GLY A 391 -5.87 -11.45 7.02
N VAL A 392 -5.10 -10.37 7.23
CA VAL A 392 -3.70 -10.45 7.64
C VAL A 392 -3.58 -11.21 8.96
N ASN A 393 -2.57 -12.07 9.07
CA ASN A 393 -2.22 -12.76 10.31
C ASN A 393 -0.74 -12.64 10.68
N ALA A 394 0.07 -11.99 9.82
CA ALA A 394 1.46 -11.69 10.11
C ALA A 394 1.88 -10.32 9.60
N VAL A 395 2.77 -9.65 10.32
CA VAL A 395 3.32 -8.34 9.92
C VAL A 395 4.84 -8.38 10.02
N ARG A 396 5.49 -7.89 8.96
CA ARG A 396 6.92 -7.59 8.93
C ARG A 396 7.08 -6.10 9.26
N THR A 397 7.50 -5.79 10.48
CA THR A 397 7.75 -4.42 10.95
C THR A 397 9.08 -3.96 10.36
N SER A 398 9.01 -3.34 9.20
CA SER A 398 10.16 -3.02 8.37
C SER A 398 10.45 -1.52 8.35
N HIS A 399 11.71 -1.08 8.27
CA HIS A 399 12.94 -1.87 8.36
C HIS A 399 13.59 -1.68 9.72
N TYR A 400 12.81 -1.68 10.79
CA TYR A 400 13.28 -1.30 12.12
C TYR A 400 12.28 -1.77 13.20
N PRO A 401 12.67 -1.81 14.48
CA PRO A 401 11.73 -2.02 15.57
C PRO A 401 10.68 -0.91 15.60
N HIS A 402 9.41 -1.28 15.71
CA HIS A 402 8.27 -0.39 15.84
C HIS A 402 8.02 -0.02 17.31
N ASP A 403 7.02 0.82 17.53
CA ASP A 403 6.61 1.23 18.86
C ASP A 403 6.14 0.02 19.71
N PRO A 404 6.49 -0.08 21.01
CA PRO A 404 5.95 -1.08 21.92
C PRO A 404 4.43 -1.26 21.83
N ALA A 405 3.69 -0.17 21.67
CA ALA A 405 2.23 -0.18 21.51
C ALA A 405 1.78 -1.04 20.33
N PHE A 406 2.55 -1.09 19.23
CA PHE A 406 2.25 -1.95 18.10
C PHE A 406 2.36 -3.44 18.49
N TYR A 407 3.40 -3.81 19.23
CA TYR A 407 3.62 -5.20 19.64
C TYR A 407 2.61 -5.66 20.70
N GLU A 408 2.24 -4.78 21.63
CA GLU A 408 1.14 -5.03 22.57
C GLU A 408 -0.17 -5.32 21.82
N MET A 409 -0.52 -4.47 20.85
CA MET A 409 -1.70 -4.71 20.02
C MET A 409 -1.57 -5.97 19.16
N ALA A 410 -0.37 -6.28 18.65
CA ALA A 410 -0.13 -7.51 17.90
C ALA A 410 -0.36 -8.76 18.77
N ASP A 411 0.10 -8.74 20.02
CA ASP A 411 -0.16 -9.80 21.00
C ASP A 411 -1.65 -9.98 21.26
N GLU A 412 -2.36 -8.88 21.54
CA GLU A 412 -3.80 -8.87 21.85
C GLU A 412 -4.67 -9.29 20.66
N LYS A 413 -4.26 -8.95 19.44
CA LYS A 413 -4.99 -9.27 18.20
C LYS A 413 -4.56 -10.59 17.56
N GLY A 414 -3.50 -11.22 18.07
CA GLY A 414 -3.05 -12.51 17.58
C GLY A 414 -2.25 -12.45 16.27
N LEU A 415 -1.59 -11.33 15.98
CA LEU A 415 -0.71 -11.19 14.83
C LEU A 415 0.64 -11.84 15.11
N LEU A 416 1.22 -12.49 14.10
CA LEU A 416 2.61 -12.96 14.12
C LEU A 416 3.52 -11.84 13.62
N VAL A 417 4.66 -11.63 14.27
CA VAL A 417 5.54 -10.52 13.94
C VAL A 417 6.92 -11.02 13.53
N TYR A 418 7.37 -10.50 12.38
CA TYR A 418 8.75 -10.49 11.93
C TYR A 418 9.29 -9.09 12.27
N CYS A 419 10.23 -8.99 13.21
CA CYS A 419 10.82 -7.73 13.67
C CYS A 419 12.29 -7.68 13.28
N GLU A 420 12.76 -6.58 12.68
CA GLU A 420 14.14 -6.46 12.17
C GLU A 420 14.82 -5.15 12.54
N ILE A 421 16.16 -5.15 12.49
CA ILE A 421 16.97 -3.93 12.60
C ILE A 421 17.16 -3.23 11.25
N PRO A 422 17.46 -1.91 11.22
CA PRO A 422 17.68 -1.16 9.98
C PRO A 422 19.06 -1.38 9.35
N TYR A 423 19.60 -2.59 9.45
CA TYR A 423 20.83 -2.97 8.75
C TYR A 423 20.50 -3.31 7.29
N TYR A 424 20.54 -2.26 6.46
CA TYR A 424 20.01 -2.26 5.10
C TYR A 424 21.09 -1.92 4.06
N LEU A 425 21.21 -2.73 3.01
CA LEU A 425 22.12 -2.61 1.84
C LEU A 425 23.64 -2.62 2.11
N ILE A 426 24.12 -1.75 2.99
CA ILE A 426 25.52 -1.34 3.07
C ILE A 426 26.15 -1.68 4.42
N TYR A 427 27.36 -2.24 4.34
CA TYR A 427 28.22 -2.52 5.48
C TYR A 427 29.44 -1.59 5.48
N SER A 428 29.86 -1.16 6.67
CA SER A 428 31.08 -0.40 6.92
C SER A 428 31.93 -1.14 7.96
N LYS A 429 33.24 -1.18 7.76
CA LYS A 429 34.16 -1.81 8.71
C LYS A 429 34.56 -0.91 9.88
N ALA A 430 34.03 0.32 9.95
CA ALA A 430 34.21 1.20 11.09
C ALA A 430 33.60 0.58 12.36
N ASP A 431 34.33 0.65 13.48
CA ASP A 431 33.86 0.06 14.73
C ASP A 431 32.61 0.75 15.27
N SER A 432 32.44 2.06 15.03
CA SER A 432 31.20 2.77 15.37
C SER A 432 29.97 2.19 14.66
N TYR A 433 30.10 1.84 13.38
CA TYR A 433 29.02 1.28 12.58
C TYR A 433 28.71 -0.16 13.00
N LYS A 434 29.74 -0.99 13.22
CA LYS A 434 29.58 -2.34 13.78
C LYS A 434 28.87 -2.31 15.13
N ASN A 435 29.29 -1.40 16.01
CA ASN A 435 28.68 -1.21 17.33
C ASN A 435 27.24 -0.73 17.22
N SER A 436 26.91 0.12 16.24
CA SER A 436 25.51 0.54 16.01
C SER A 436 24.64 -0.65 15.62
N ILE A 437 25.11 -1.53 14.72
CA ILE A 437 24.40 -2.74 14.32
C ILE A 437 24.19 -3.69 15.50
N THR A 438 25.27 -4.02 16.23
CA THR A 438 25.19 -4.98 17.34
C THR A 438 24.37 -4.44 18.50
N ASN A 439 24.50 -3.15 18.85
CA ASN A 439 23.67 -2.54 19.89
C ASN A 439 22.19 -2.52 19.51
N GLN A 440 21.84 -2.11 18.29
CA GLN A 440 20.43 -2.09 17.87
C GLN A 440 19.82 -3.50 17.79
N LEU A 441 20.61 -4.53 17.43
CA LEU A 441 20.18 -5.93 17.49
C LEU A 441 19.86 -6.35 18.94
N THR A 442 20.78 -6.10 19.85
CA THR A 442 20.61 -6.43 21.26
C THR A 442 19.46 -5.65 21.89
N GLU A 443 19.31 -4.36 21.58
CA GLU A 443 18.20 -3.53 22.03
C GLU A 443 16.86 -4.06 21.52
N MET A 444 16.74 -4.35 20.22
CA MET A 444 15.53 -4.94 19.63
C MET A 444 15.12 -6.23 20.34
N ILE A 445 16.05 -7.17 20.50
CA ILE A 445 15.75 -8.48 21.09
C ILE A 445 15.37 -8.34 22.57
N ARG A 446 16.13 -7.57 23.35
CA ARG A 446 15.88 -7.42 24.80
C ARG A 446 14.60 -6.65 25.10
N GLN A 447 14.31 -5.59 24.33
CA GLN A 447 13.08 -4.81 24.50
C GLN A 447 11.84 -5.57 24.01
N GLY A 448 11.99 -6.43 22.99
CA GLY A 448 10.90 -7.20 22.44
C GLY A 448 10.76 -8.63 22.99
N TYR A 449 11.56 -9.01 23.98
CA TYR A 449 11.75 -10.40 24.41
C TYR A 449 10.46 -11.10 24.86
N ASN A 450 9.58 -10.36 25.52
CA ASN A 450 8.38 -10.93 26.15
C ASN A 450 7.14 -10.93 25.25
N TYR A 451 7.17 -10.27 24.08
CA TYR A 451 6.02 -10.24 23.17
C TYR A 451 5.82 -11.62 22.50
N PRO A 452 4.75 -12.39 22.82
CA PRO A 452 4.47 -13.66 22.15
C PRO A 452 4.25 -13.56 20.64
N SER A 453 3.77 -12.40 20.15
CA SER A 453 3.55 -12.13 18.73
C SER A 453 4.83 -12.18 17.92
N ILE A 454 5.96 -11.73 18.47
CA ILE A 454 7.24 -11.77 17.76
C ILE A 454 7.68 -13.23 17.64
N VAL A 455 7.81 -13.71 16.41
CA VAL A 455 8.23 -15.09 16.10
C VAL A 455 9.51 -15.15 15.28
N MET A 456 9.95 -14.02 14.71
CA MET A 456 11.18 -13.92 13.93
C MET A 456 11.95 -12.63 14.21
N TRP A 457 13.27 -12.73 14.29
CA TRP A 457 14.22 -11.61 14.40
C TRP A 457 15.04 -11.46 13.12
N GLY A 458 14.81 -10.38 12.38
CA GLY A 458 15.54 -10.04 11.16
C GLY A 458 16.86 -9.35 11.46
N VAL A 459 17.97 -9.95 11.00
CA VAL A 459 19.32 -9.41 11.24
C VAL A 459 19.81 -8.49 10.12
N GLN A 460 19.26 -8.60 8.91
CA GLN A 460 19.65 -7.79 7.76
C GLN A 460 18.58 -7.77 6.66
N ASN A 461 18.56 -6.70 5.88
CA ASN A 461 17.81 -6.61 4.63
C ASN A 461 18.71 -6.13 3.47
N GLU A 462 18.79 -6.95 2.41
CA GLU A 462 19.49 -6.67 1.15
C GLU A 462 20.99 -6.33 1.30
N VAL A 463 21.60 -6.67 2.44
CA VAL A 463 23.00 -6.38 2.70
C VAL A 463 23.87 -7.13 1.69
N ARG A 464 24.72 -6.38 0.97
CA ARG A 464 25.57 -6.94 -0.09
C ARG A 464 26.90 -6.24 -0.22
N TYR A 465 27.85 -6.94 -0.84
CA TYR A 465 29.09 -6.37 -1.31
C TYR A 465 28.87 -5.55 -2.59
N SER A 466 29.44 -4.34 -2.67
CA SER A 466 29.43 -3.55 -3.91
C SER A 466 30.56 -2.51 -3.92
N GLU A 467 31.35 -2.48 -5.00
CA GLU A 467 32.46 -1.52 -5.13
C GLU A 467 31.99 -0.06 -5.11
N GLN A 468 30.75 0.21 -5.53
CA GLN A 468 30.16 1.55 -5.50
C GLN A 468 30.10 2.13 -4.07
N PHE A 469 30.00 1.28 -3.05
CA PHE A 469 29.93 1.72 -1.65
C PHE A 469 31.26 2.32 -1.16
N ALA A 470 32.39 2.01 -1.80
CA ALA A 470 33.67 2.63 -1.49
C ALA A 470 33.68 4.17 -1.66
N SER A 471 32.71 4.73 -2.39
CA SER A 471 32.54 6.17 -2.56
C SER A 471 32.11 6.91 -1.28
N TYR A 472 31.53 6.20 -0.29
CA TYR A 472 31.12 6.80 0.99
C TYR A 472 32.28 7.03 1.97
N GLY A 473 33.47 6.45 1.69
CA GLY A 473 34.66 6.65 2.50
C GLY A 473 35.55 5.40 2.62
N PRO A 474 36.74 5.53 3.24
CA PRO A 474 37.69 4.42 3.39
C PRO A 474 37.13 3.22 4.16
N ASP A 475 36.24 3.43 5.12
CA ASP A 475 35.63 2.36 5.92
C ASP A 475 34.58 1.55 5.14
N PHE A 476 34.11 2.06 4.00
CA PHE A 476 33.21 1.34 3.10
C PHE A 476 33.95 0.55 2.02
N LYS A 477 35.30 0.57 2.04
CA LYS A 477 36.15 -0.36 1.28
C LYS A 477 36.24 -1.68 2.04
N VAL A 478 35.15 -2.42 1.99
CA VAL A 478 34.99 -3.70 2.68
C VAL A 478 35.29 -4.83 1.71
N THR A 479 35.94 -5.90 2.15
CA THR A 479 36.08 -7.16 1.38
C THR A 479 34.88 -8.07 1.60
N GLU A 480 34.68 -9.05 0.72
CA GLU A 480 33.63 -10.06 0.93
C GLU A 480 33.83 -10.84 2.24
N ASP A 481 35.08 -11.22 2.57
CA ASP A 481 35.39 -11.95 3.80
C ASP A 481 35.10 -11.15 5.07
N GLU A 482 35.38 -9.84 5.07
CA GLU A 482 35.02 -8.94 6.18
C GLU A 482 33.51 -8.86 6.38
N LEU A 483 32.73 -8.82 5.28
CA LEU A 483 31.27 -8.83 5.32
C LEU A 483 30.73 -10.17 5.86
N VAL A 484 31.24 -11.28 5.35
CA VAL A 484 30.81 -12.63 5.76
C VAL A 484 31.15 -12.89 7.23
N ALA A 485 32.35 -12.52 7.69
CA ALA A 485 32.77 -12.69 9.08
C ALA A 485 31.87 -11.91 10.04
N PHE A 486 31.56 -10.64 9.71
CA PHE A 486 30.71 -9.82 10.55
C PHE A 486 29.26 -10.35 10.60
N ASN A 487 28.65 -10.65 9.45
CA ASN A 487 27.28 -11.20 9.41
C ASN A 487 27.19 -12.55 10.12
N SER A 488 28.20 -13.42 9.99
CA SER A 488 28.23 -14.69 10.72
C SER A 488 28.24 -14.48 12.24
N ALA A 489 29.02 -13.52 12.73
CA ALA A 489 29.07 -13.18 14.16
C ALA A 489 27.79 -12.48 14.65
N LEU A 490 27.13 -11.70 13.77
CA LEU A 490 25.85 -11.07 14.07
C LEU A 490 24.73 -12.09 14.26
N VAL A 491 24.70 -13.14 13.44
CA VAL A 491 23.77 -14.26 13.59
C VAL A 491 24.03 -15.03 14.89
N ASP A 492 25.30 -15.29 15.22
CA ASP A 492 25.66 -15.93 16.49
C ASP A 492 25.19 -15.10 17.69
N LEU A 493 25.35 -13.76 17.63
CA LEU A 493 24.84 -12.86 18.66
C LEU A 493 23.32 -12.93 18.79
N ALA A 494 22.59 -12.98 17.66
CA ALA A 494 21.13 -13.08 17.69
C ALA A 494 20.66 -14.37 18.37
N HIS A 495 21.26 -15.52 18.04
CA HIS A 495 20.98 -16.80 18.71
C HIS A 495 21.38 -16.81 20.19
N GLN A 496 22.44 -16.07 20.55
CA GLN A 496 22.84 -15.93 21.95
C GLN A 496 21.84 -15.09 22.75
N GLU A 497 21.31 -14.01 22.17
CA GLU A 497 20.34 -13.14 22.83
C GLU A 497 18.95 -13.79 22.93
N ASP A 498 18.50 -14.54 21.91
CA ASP A 498 17.24 -15.29 21.95
C ASP A 498 17.31 -16.62 21.18
N PRO A 499 17.46 -17.76 21.88
CA PRO A 499 17.49 -19.08 21.27
C PRO A 499 16.08 -19.65 20.97
N ASN A 500 15.00 -18.95 21.32
CA ASN A 500 13.63 -19.48 21.25
C ASN A 500 12.82 -18.95 20.05
N ARG A 501 13.37 -18.01 19.28
CA ARG A 501 12.76 -17.43 18.08
C ARG A 501 13.63 -17.65 16.86
N LEU A 502 13.00 -17.63 15.68
CA LEU A 502 13.73 -17.82 14.43
C LEU A 502 14.58 -16.59 14.12
N ILE A 503 15.86 -16.78 13.83
CA ILE A 503 16.73 -15.75 13.28
C ILE A 503 16.63 -15.80 11.76
N VAL A 504 16.33 -14.66 11.15
CA VAL A 504 15.92 -14.58 9.75
C VAL A 504 16.61 -13.45 9.02
N GLN A 505 16.58 -13.51 7.69
CA GLN A 505 17.18 -12.48 6.84
C GLN A 505 16.37 -12.28 5.55
N ALA A 506 16.53 -11.12 4.92
CA ALA A 506 15.92 -10.80 3.64
C ALA A 506 17.00 -10.47 2.59
N ASN A 507 17.04 -11.23 1.49
CA ASN A 507 18.06 -11.08 0.44
C ASN A 507 17.51 -10.34 -0.78
N ILE A 508 18.37 -9.54 -1.40
CA ILE A 508 18.07 -8.87 -2.67
C ILE A 508 18.07 -9.86 -3.85
N ASP A 509 17.21 -9.63 -4.85
CA ASP A 509 17.23 -10.35 -6.13
C ASP A 509 18.53 -10.06 -6.91
N GLY A 510 19.55 -10.91 -6.73
CA GLY A 510 20.82 -10.81 -7.45
C GLY A 510 21.76 -11.97 -7.14
N ALA A 511 22.27 -12.64 -8.19
CA ALA A 511 23.07 -13.87 -8.03
C ALA A 511 24.31 -13.67 -7.16
N ASP A 512 25.08 -12.60 -7.37
CA ASP A 512 26.30 -12.33 -6.59
C ASP A 512 25.99 -12.07 -5.12
N ALA A 513 24.98 -11.24 -4.84
CA ALA A 513 24.55 -10.95 -3.48
C ALA A 513 24.08 -12.23 -2.76
N VAL A 514 23.30 -13.07 -3.44
CA VAL A 514 22.82 -14.33 -2.87
C VAL A 514 23.98 -15.31 -2.64
N ASN A 515 24.92 -15.44 -3.58
CA ASN A 515 26.11 -16.28 -3.42
C ASN A 515 26.96 -15.85 -2.22
N THR A 516 27.13 -14.54 -2.01
CA THR A 516 27.82 -14.01 -0.82
C THR A 516 27.05 -14.32 0.45
N SER A 517 25.73 -14.09 0.49
CA SER A 517 24.89 -14.38 1.65
C SER A 517 24.82 -15.86 2.03
N ALA A 518 24.91 -16.76 1.04
CA ALA A 518 24.94 -18.20 1.26
C ALA A 518 26.08 -18.63 2.21
N LYS A 519 27.18 -17.85 2.27
CA LYS A 519 28.35 -18.14 3.11
C LYS A 519 28.07 -18.02 4.63
N TRP A 520 27.06 -17.26 5.05
CA TRP A 520 26.59 -17.23 6.45
C TRP A 520 25.18 -17.79 6.64
N SER A 521 24.45 -18.08 5.56
CA SER A 521 23.05 -18.51 5.60
C SER A 521 22.84 -19.89 6.26
N SER A 522 23.89 -20.71 6.40
CA SER A 522 23.82 -21.99 7.12
C SER A 522 23.50 -21.85 8.61
N LYS A 523 23.65 -20.65 9.17
CA LYS A 523 23.29 -20.31 10.56
C LYS A 523 21.93 -19.62 10.68
N ILE A 524 21.26 -19.32 9.57
CA ILE A 524 19.96 -18.65 9.56
C ILE A 524 18.86 -19.70 9.63
N ASP A 525 17.86 -19.49 10.48
CA ASP A 525 16.76 -20.45 10.67
C ASP A 525 15.74 -20.41 9.52
N LEU A 526 15.50 -19.24 8.95
CA LEU A 526 14.66 -19.04 7.76
C LEU A 526 15.16 -17.87 6.91
N THR A 527 15.41 -18.12 5.64
CA THR A 527 15.92 -17.11 4.70
C THR A 527 14.83 -16.64 3.74
N GLY A 528 14.83 -15.33 3.44
CA GLY A 528 13.86 -14.69 2.57
C GLY A 528 14.48 -14.08 1.32
N MET A 529 13.65 -13.93 0.29
CA MET A 529 13.98 -13.16 -0.92
C MET A 529 13.01 -11.99 -1.10
N ASN A 530 13.57 -10.81 -1.39
CA ASN A 530 12.85 -9.65 -1.89
C ASN A 530 12.76 -9.76 -3.42
N LEU A 531 11.61 -10.20 -3.94
CA LEU A 531 11.43 -10.46 -5.37
C LEU A 531 10.40 -9.54 -6.01
N TYR A 532 10.79 -8.93 -7.12
CA TYR A 532 9.96 -8.02 -7.91
C TYR A 532 9.88 -8.47 -9.37
N VAL A 533 9.76 -9.77 -9.64
CA VAL A 533 9.53 -10.33 -10.98
C VAL A 533 8.26 -9.74 -11.58
N GLY A 534 8.33 -9.33 -12.85
CA GLY A 534 7.25 -8.63 -13.55
C GLY A 534 7.27 -7.13 -13.30
N PHE A 535 7.55 -6.66 -12.09
CA PHE A 535 7.69 -5.23 -11.82
C PHE A 535 9.08 -4.70 -12.22
N LYS A 536 10.16 -5.31 -11.71
CA LYS A 536 11.55 -4.95 -12.06
C LYS A 536 12.11 -5.76 -13.24
N SER A 537 11.35 -6.71 -13.80
CA SER A 537 11.73 -7.48 -15.00
C SER A 537 10.69 -7.34 -16.11
N PRO A 538 11.06 -7.47 -17.40
CA PRO A 538 10.12 -7.23 -18.50
C PRO A 538 8.94 -8.21 -18.55
N VAL A 539 7.78 -7.70 -18.99
CA VAL A 539 6.57 -8.46 -19.34
C VAL A 539 6.15 -8.08 -20.76
N ARG A 540 6.03 -9.06 -21.65
CA ARG A 540 5.76 -8.79 -23.08
C ARG A 540 4.28 -8.75 -23.45
N ASN A 541 3.44 -9.40 -22.65
CA ASN A 541 1.99 -9.54 -22.81
C ASN A 541 1.41 -9.82 -21.41
N ALA A 542 0.27 -9.22 -21.06
CA ALA A 542 -0.37 -9.40 -19.75
C ALA A 542 -1.75 -10.08 -19.87
N ASP A 543 -1.78 -11.18 -20.62
CA ASP A 543 -2.91 -12.12 -20.68
C ASP A 543 -2.59 -13.39 -19.86
N ALA A 544 -3.43 -14.42 -19.99
CA ALA A 544 -3.21 -15.71 -19.33
C ALA A 544 -1.85 -16.37 -19.66
N ALA A 545 -1.32 -16.18 -20.87
CA ALA A 545 0.00 -16.71 -21.25
C ALA A 545 1.14 -15.90 -20.60
N GLY A 546 0.95 -14.59 -20.45
CA GLY A 546 1.83 -13.72 -19.68
C GLY A 546 1.88 -14.12 -18.20
N HIS A 547 0.71 -14.37 -17.61
CA HIS A 547 0.57 -14.78 -16.20
C HIS A 547 1.33 -16.08 -15.95
N LYS A 548 1.13 -17.08 -16.80
CA LYS A 548 1.83 -18.36 -16.70
C LYS A 548 3.36 -18.20 -16.72
N LYS A 549 3.89 -17.35 -17.62
CA LYS A 549 5.34 -17.08 -17.71
C LYS A 549 5.88 -16.38 -16.46
N LEU A 550 5.10 -15.51 -15.83
CA LEU A 550 5.47 -14.89 -14.56
C LEU A 550 5.60 -15.93 -13.45
N VAL A 551 4.61 -16.82 -13.30
CA VAL A 551 4.61 -17.92 -12.33
C VAL A 551 5.79 -18.87 -12.57
N GLU A 552 6.07 -19.24 -13.82
CA GLU A 552 7.24 -20.05 -14.19
C GLU A 552 8.55 -19.33 -13.82
N SER A 553 8.67 -18.02 -14.07
CA SER A 553 9.86 -17.25 -13.72
C SER A 553 10.07 -17.15 -12.21
N LEU A 554 8.99 -16.96 -11.43
CA LEU A 554 9.03 -16.95 -9.97
C LEU A 554 9.49 -18.31 -9.44
N THR A 555 8.91 -19.39 -9.94
CA THR A 555 9.24 -20.77 -9.58
C THR A 555 10.72 -21.06 -9.82
N ASN A 556 11.22 -20.74 -11.01
CA ASN A 556 12.62 -21.00 -11.37
C ASN A 556 13.59 -20.19 -10.51
N LYS A 557 13.31 -18.90 -10.27
CA LYS A 557 14.16 -18.05 -9.42
C LYS A 557 14.21 -18.55 -7.98
N MET A 558 13.04 -18.82 -7.39
CA MET A 558 12.96 -19.27 -5.99
C MET A 558 13.62 -20.63 -5.78
N ASN A 559 13.43 -21.58 -6.71
CA ASN A 559 14.11 -22.89 -6.63
C ASN A 559 15.64 -22.73 -6.72
N ASN A 560 16.12 -21.86 -7.61
CA ASN A 560 17.54 -21.58 -7.73
C ASN A 560 18.11 -20.96 -6.44
N TYR A 561 17.44 -19.95 -5.87
CA TYR A 561 17.91 -19.32 -4.64
C TYR A 561 17.85 -20.24 -3.43
N GLN A 562 16.81 -21.06 -3.31
CA GLN A 562 16.74 -22.09 -2.29
C GLN A 562 17.94 -23.04 -2.35
N GLN A 563 18.31 -23.48 -3.57
CA GLN A 563 19.46 -24.35 -3.77
C GLN A 563 20.77 -23.67 -3.39
N VAL A 564 21.00 -22.42 -3.83
CA VAL A 564 22.23 -21.66 -3.54
C VAL A 564 22.37 -21.40 -2.05
N LEU A 565 21.27 -21.05 -1.37
CA LEU A 565 21.25 -20.75 0.06
C LEU A 565 21.27 -22.02 0.94
N GLY A 566 21.09 -23.20 0.35
CA GLY A 566 21.04 -24.47 1.08
C GLY A 566 19.86 -24.56 2.07
N ALA A 567 18.73 -23.94 1.74
CA ALA A 567 17.61 -23.78 2.66
C ALA A 567 16.50 -24.82 2.46
N ASP A 568 16.01 -25.41 3.56
CA ASP A 568 14.87 -26.34 3.55
C ASP A 568 13.54 -25.63 3.29
N SER A 569 13.45 -24.35 3.64
CA SER A 569 12.26 -23.51 3.51
C SER A 569 12.67 -22.08 3.22
N MET A 570 11.87 -21.40 2.42
CA MET A 570 12.10 -20.03 1.97
C MET A 570 10.95 -19.13 2.40
N MET A 571 11.21 -17.85 2.40
CA MET A 571 10.21 -16.78 2.53
C MET A 571 10.26 -15.86 1.31
N LEU A 572 9.10 -15.35 0.89
CA LEU A 572 9.04 -14.11 0.10
C LEU A 572 8.97 -12.95 1.10
N SER A 573 10.12 -12.36 1.44
CA SER A 573 10.20 -11.30 2.45
C SER A 573 9.70 -9.96 1.93
N GLU A 574 9.72 -9.78 0.61
CA GLU A 574 9.01 -8.71 -0.11
C GLU A 574 8.56 -9.23 -1.47
N TYR A 575 7.35 -8.85 -1.85
CA TYR A 575 6.89 -8.88 -3.22
C TYR A 575 5.80 -7.85 -3.47
N GLY A 576 5.79 -7.22 -4.63
CA GLY A 576 4.76 -6.24 -4.95
C GLY A 576 5.04 -5.45 -6.22
N ALA A 577 4.20 -4.46 -6.48
CA ALA A 577 4.29 -3.58 -7.63
C ALA A 577 3.70 -2.22 -7.27
N GLY A 578 4.22 -1.16 -7.90
CA GLY A 578 3.72 0.19 -7.70
C GLY A 578 2.36 0.37 -8.39
N ALA A 579 1.43 1.05 -7.71
CA ALA A 579 0.16 1.51 -8.26
C ALA A 579 -0.14 2.95 -7.81
N ASN A 580 -0.37 3.83 -8.77
CA ASN A 580 -0.95 5.14 -8.59
C ASN A 580 -2.43 5.06 -9.00
N ILE A 581 -3.34 5.33 -8.07
CA ILE A 581 -4.79 5.24 -8.28
C ILE A 581 -5.36 6.27 -9.27
N ASP A 582 -4.54 7.23 -9.71
CA ASP A 582 -4.90 8.20 -10.75
C ASP A 582 -4.52 7.70 -12.16
N GLN A 583 -3.89 6.53 -12.26
CA GLN A 583 -3.33 5.99 -13.50
C GLN A 583 -3.96 4.65 -13.81
N HIS A 584 -4.61 4.59 -14.97
CA HIS A 584 -5.35 3.41 -15.39
C HIS A 584 -4.98 2.98 -16.80
N THR A 585 -5.03 1.67 -17.02
CA THR A 585 -4.87 1.08 -18.35
C THR A 585 -5.55 -0.27 -18.42
N GLU A 586 -5.93 -0.65 -19.64
CA GLU A 586 -6.25 -2.04 -19.94
C GLU A 586 -4.98 -2.89 -19.80
N VAL A 587 -5.06 -3.99 -19.05
CA VAL A 587 -3.98 -4.97 -18.87
C VAL A 587 -4.41 -6.25 -19.56
N ASP A 588 -4.00 -6.41 -20.82
CA ASP A 588 -4.38 -7.51 -21.69
C ASP A 588 -3.17 -8.03 -22.51
N GLY A 589 -3.43 -8.85 -23.54
CA GLY A 589 -2.38 -9.40 -24.41
C GLY A 589 -1.57 -8.35 -25.19
N SER A 590 -2.06 -7.12 -25.31
CA SER A 590 -1.35 -5.99 -25.94
C SER A 590 -0.54 -5.16 -24.95
N PHE A 591 -0.78 -5.31 -23.65
CA PHE A 591 -0.05 -4.60 -22.61
C PHE A 591 1.37 -5.17 -22.47
N SER A 592 2.35 -4.28 -22.29
CA SER A 592 3.74 -4.65 -22.01
C SER A 592 4.35 -3.73 -20.95
N TRP A 593 5.38 -4.25 -20.29
CA TRP A 593 6.12 -3.58 -19.22
C TRP A 593 7.62 -3.82 -19.41
N ASN A 594 8.41 -2.74 -19.39
CA ASN A 594 9.84 -2.75 -19.67
C ASN A 594 10.71 -2.99 -18.42
N GLY A 595 10.14 -3.59 -17.38
CA GLY A 595 10.83 -3.94 -16.15
C GLY A 595 11.31 -2.71 -15.37
N ALA A 596 12.58 -2.71 -14.97
CA ALA A 596 13.17 -1.66 -14.13
C ALA A 596 13.04 -0.24 -14.71
N SER A 597 12.95 -0.08 -16.04
CA SER A 597 12.71 1.24 -16.65
C SER A 597 11.35 1.80 -16.24
N ASP A 598 10.28 1.01 -16.40
CA ASP A 598 8.93 1.45 -16.08
C ASP A 598 8.69 1.50 -14.55
N ALA A 599 9.29 0.57 -13.79
CA ALA A 599 9.22 0.56 -12.32
C ALA A 599 9.87 1.76 -11.62
N ASN A 600 10.73 2.49 -12.34
CA ASN A 600 11.33 3.75 -11.90
C ASN A 600 10.79 4.95 -12.70
N GLY A 601 9.87 4.72 -13.65
CA GLY A 601 9.28 5.75 -14.49
C GLY A 601 7.98 6.31 -13.90
N ASP A 602 7.26 7.10 -14.69
CA ASP A 602 6.09 7.86 -14.23
C ASP A 602 4.78 7.07 -14.22
N LYS A 603 4.75 5.85 -14.76
CA LYS A 603 3.52 5.10 -15.03
C LYS A 603 3.43 3.85 -14.16
N HIS A 604 2.61 3.90 -13.12
CA HIS A 604 2.28 2.80 -12.22
C HIS A 604 0.76 2.58 -12.23
N TYR A 605 0.28 1.69 -13.10
CA TYR A 605 -1.16 1.47 -13.26
C TYR A 605 -1.74 0.58 -12.14
N GLU A 606 -2.89 0.97 -11.60
CA GLU A 606 -3.58 0.20 -10.56
C GLU A 606 -3.94 -1.23 -11.01
N GLU A 607 -4.42 -1.38 -12.25
CA GLU A 607 -4.76 -2.68 -12.83
C GLU A 607 -3.54 -3.60 -12.96
N TYR A 608 -2.35 -3.03 -13.20
CA TYR A 608 -1.13 -3.81 -13.39
C TYR A 608 -0.58 -4.34 -12.06
N GLN A 609 -0.69 -3.57 -10.98
CA GLN A 609 -0.37 -4.06 -9.63
C GLN A 609 -1.22 -5.29 -9.29
N SER A 610 -2.52 -5.20 -9.56
CA SER A 610 -3.48 -6.28 -9.34
C SER A 610 -3.13 -7.55 -10.15
N TYR A 611 -2.86 -7.40 -11.45
CA TYR A 611 -2.41 -8.50 -12.32
C TYR A 611 -1.14 -9.20 -11.81
N LEU A 612 -0.13 -8.42 -11.37
CA LEU A 612 1.10 -9.01 -10.83
C LEU A 612 0.84 -9.75 -9.51
N LEU A 613 0.10 -9.16 -8.58
CA LEU A 613 -0.17 -9.78 -7.28
C LEU A 613 -1.04 -11.04 -7.40
N GLU A 614 -1.93 -11.11 -8.39
CA GLU A 614 -2.64 -12.35 -8.76
C GLU A 614 -1.67 -13.48 -9.13
N ALA A 615 -0.65 -13.19 -9.94
CA ALA A 615 0.37 -14.16 -10.35
C ALA A 615 1.30 -14.57 -9.20
N TYR A 616 1.67 -13.64 -8.31
CA TYR A 616 2.43 -13.97 -7.11
C TYR A 616 1.66 -14.89 -6.17
N TRP A 617 0.37 -14.61 -5.96
CA TRP A 617 -0.47 -15.47 -5.12
C TRP A 617 -0.64 -16.86 -5.72
N ASP A 618 -0.84 -16.96 -7.04
CA ASP A 618 -0.87 -18.24 -7.75
C ASP A 618 0.43 -19.05 -7.52
N TYR A 619 1.59 -18.41 -7.64
CA TYR A 619 2.88 -19.03 -7.29
C TYR A 619 2.92 -19.48 -5.82
N ILE A 620 2.50 -18.63 -4.89
CA ILE A 620 2.53 -18.92 -3.44
C ILE A 620 1.66 -20.14 -3.12
N GLN A 621 0.43 -20.18 -3.64
CA GLN A 621 -0.52 -21.29 -3.41
C GLN A 621 -0.01 -22.63 -3.92
N HIS A 622 0.74 -22.62 -5.02
CA HIS A 622 1.29 -23.84 -5.63
C HIS A 622 2.73 -24.15 -5.21
N SER A 623 3.36 -23.28 -4.41
CA SER A 623 4.72 -23.48 -3.93
C SER A 623 4.78 -24.49 -2.78
N THR A 624 5.74 -25.41 -2.87
CA THR A 624 6.04 -26.36 -1.78
C THR A 624 7.12 -25.85 -0.84
N ASN A 625 7.79 -24.74 -1.17
CA ASN A 625 9.03 -24.31 -0.51
C ASN A 625 8.90 -22.94 0.18
N VAL A 626 7.81 -22.20 -0.07
CA VAL A 626 7.55 -20.89 0.55
C VAL A 626 6.69 -21.07 1.80
N ALA A 627 7.30 -20.88 2.97
CA ALA A 627 6.64 -21.02 4.26
C ALA A 627 5.96 -19.73 4.76
N ALA A 628 6.44 -18.58 4.27
CA ALA A 628 5.90 -17.27 4.61
C ALA A 628 6.01 -16.31 3.42
N SER A 629 5.06 -15.38 3.30
CA SER A 629 5.06 -14.35 2.28
C SER A 629 4.60 -13.02 2.86
N PHE A 630 5.31 -11.94 2.51
CA PHE A 630 5.03 -10.59 2.97
C PHE A 630 4.88 -9.65 1.77
N VAL A 631 3.63 -9.20 1.52
CA VAL A 631 3.36 -8.21 0.46
C VAL A 631 4.08 -6.92 0.81
N TRP A 632 4.85 -6.38 -0.13
CA TRP A 632 5.49 -5.08 -0.02
C TRP A 632 4.67 -4.06 -0.81
N ASN A 633 3.86 -3.22 -0.16
CA ASN A 633 3.69 -3.04 1.30
C ASN A 633 2.19 -2.96 1.66
N MET A 634 1.81 -2.94 2.94
CA MET A 634 0.41 -2.71 3.34
C MET A 634 -0.07 -1.31 2.90
N PHE A 635 0.75 -0.29 3.14
CA PHE A 635 0.44 1.11 2.82
C PHE A 635 1.52 1.69 1.89
N ASP A 636 1.14 2.65 1.06
CA ASP A 636 2.12 3.55 0.44
C ASP A 636 2.85 4.29 1.57
N PHE A 637 4.14 4.58 1.38
CA PHE A 637 4.96 5.17 2.44
C PHE A 637 5.95 6.18 1.87
N SER A 638 6.38 7.11 2.73
CA SER A 638 7.32 8.17 2.37
C SER A 638 8.69 7.59 2.03
N SER A 639 9.23 8.03 0.90
CA SER A 639 10.45 7.48 0.32
C SER A 639 11.23 8.55 -0.44
N TYR A 640 12.50 8.29 -0.74
CA TYR A 640 13.29 9.19 -1.59
C TYR A 640 12.97 9.04 -3.09
N ARG A 641 12.10 8.10 -3.49
CA ARG A 641 11.74 7.86 -4.89
C ARG A 641 10.82 8.93 -5.47
N ASN A 642 11.04 9.25 -6.74
CA ASN A 642 10.07 9.94 -7.60
C ASN A 642 9.70 8.97 -8.72
N ALA A 643 8.59 8.24 -8.57
CA ALA A 643 8.17 7.19 -9.49
C ALA A 643 6.64 7.05 -9.46
N GLY A 644 6.05 6.48 -10.50
CA GLY A 644 4.60 6.34 -10.63
C GLY A 644 3.85 7.68 -10.70
N GLY A 645 4.54 8.76 -11.09
CA GLY A 645 3.97 10.11 -11.13
C GLY A 645 3.72 10.71 -9.75
N LYS A 646 4.31 10.13 -8.69
CA LYS A 646 4.27 10.67 -7.33
C LYS A 646 5.69 11.01 -6.88
N GLU A 647 5.83 12.16 -6.24
CA GLU A 647 7.10 12.60 -5.66
C GLU A 647 7.22 12.08 -4.23
N ARG A 648 8.45 11.68 -3.86
CA ARG A 648 8.82 11.24 -2.51
C ARG A 648 7.93 10.14 -1.91
N LEU A 649 7.41 9.25 -2.75
CA LEU A 649 6.46 8.22 -2.34
C LEU A 649 6.77 6.87 -2.97
N ASN A 650 6.76 5.81 -2.15
CA ASN A 650 6.75 4.46 -2.66
C ASN A 650 5.29 3.98 -2.79
N THR A 651 4.82 3.86 -4.04
CA THR A 651 3.41 3.60 -4.35
C THR A 651 3.03 2.10 -4.35
N LYS A 652 3.77 1.25 -3.64
CA LYS A 652 3.55 -0.22 -3.66
C LYS A 652 2.51 -0.71 -2.65
N GLY A 653 1.96 0.18 -1.84
CA GLY A 653 0.91 -0.14 -0.88
C GLY A 653 -0.30 -0.81 -1.50
N LEU A 654 -0.99 -1.62 -0.70
CA LEU A 654 -2.35 -2.07 -0.97
C LEU A 654 -3.39 -0.98 -0.64
N LEU A 655 -2.99 -0.02 0.21
CA LEU A 655 -3.69 1.24 0.44
C LEU A 655 -2.78 2.42 0.11
N CYS A 656 -3.39 3.57 -0.17
CA CYS A 656 -2.69 4.84 -0.32
C CYS A 656 -2.13 5.36 1.02
N TYR A 657 -1.29 6.40 0.93
CA TYR A 657 -0.56 6.97 2.07
C TYR A 657 -1.46 7.63 3.13
N ASP A 658 -2.72 7.89 2.79
CA ASP A 658 -3.76 8.35 3.73
C ASP A 658 -4.21 7.26 4.74
N HIS A 659 -3.85 6.00 4.47
CA HIS A 659 -4.23 4.76 5.17
C HIS A 659 -5.75 4.49 5.15
N VAL A 660 -6.48 5.12 4.22
CA VAL A 660 -7.94 5.00 4.10
C VAL A 660 -8.33 4.48 2.72
N THR A 661 -7.69 5.00 1.68
CA THR A 661 -8.04 4.69 0.29
C THR A 661 -7.45 3.34 -0.12
N LYS A 662 -8.33 2.34 -0.24
CA LYS A 662 -7.99 0.97 -0.64
C LYS A 662 -7.86 0.86 -2.16
N LYS A 663 -6.76 0.26 -2.62
CA LYS A 663 -6.53 -0.10 -4.02
C LYS A 663 -7.24 -1.41 -4.36
N ASP A 664 -7.40 -1.73 -5.62
CA ASP A 664 -8.03 -2.98 -6.06
C ASP A 664 -7.36 -4.22 -5.46
N ALA A 665 -6.03 -4.22 -5.40
CA ALA A 665 -5.23 -5.31 -4.84
C ALA A 665 -5.53 -5.61 -3.35
N TYR A 666 -6.01 -4.64 -2.57
CA TYR A 666 -6.48 -4.89 -1.20
C TYR A 666 -7.63 -5.90 -1.20
N TYR A 667 -8.59 -5.71 -2.10
CA TYR A 667 -9.78 -6.57 -2.19
C TYR A 667 -9.44 -7.94 -2.77
N PHE A 668 -8.41 -8.05 -3.61
CA PHE A 668 -7.87 -9.34 -4.04
C PHE A 668 -7.39 -10.17 -2.86
N PHE A 669 -6.56 -9.59 -1.99
CA PHE A 669 -6.10 -10.27 -0.79
C PHE A 669 -7.23 -10.50 0.21
N LYS A 670 -8.17 -9.56 0.38
CA LYS A 670 -9.35 -9.77 1.23
C LYS A 670 -10.18 -10.98 0.79
N ALA A 671 -10.41 -11.16 -0.52
CA ALA A 671 -11.12 -12.31 -1.06
C ALA A 671 -10.38 -13.65 -0.79
N ASN A 672 -9.05 -13.60 -0.74
CA ASN A 672 -8.22 -14.77 -0.52
C ASN A 672 -7.96 -15.08 0.95
N TRP A 673 -7.86 -14.09 1.82
CA TRP A 673 -7.41 -14.25 3.21
C TRP A 673 -8.52 -14.16 4.24
N ASN A 674 -9.55 -13.33 4.02
CA ASN A 674 -10.70 -13.25 4.91
C ASN A 674 -11.85 -14.10 4.35
N LYS A 675 -12.00 -15.32 4.86
CA LYS A 675 -13.09 -16.23 4.45
C LYS A 675 -14.40 -16.04 5.22
N SER A 676 -14.35 -15.31 6.34
CA SER A 676 -15.50 -15.06 7.22
C SER A 676 -16.36 -13.88 6.78
N ASP A 677 -15.75 -12.82 6.25
CA ASP A 677 -16.47 -11.62 5.79
C ASP A 677 -16.77 -11.73 4.29
N LYS A 678 -17.98 -12.17 3.94
CA LYS A 678 -18.38 -12.37 2.54
C LYS A 678 -18.62 -11.02 1.85
N PHE A 679 -18.09 -10.87 0.63
CA PHE A 679 -18.25 -9.65 -0.18
C PHE A 679 -18.03 -9.91 -1.67
N VAL A 680 -18.35 -8.91 -2.48
CA VAL A 680 -17.89 -8.76 -3.86
C VAL A 680 -17.40 -7.33 -4.06
N TYR A 681 -16.35 -7.18 -4.85
CA TYR A 681 -15.76 -5.90 -5.23
C TYR A 681 -15.53 -5.87 -6.75
N LEU A 682 -16.13 -4.91 -7.44
CA LEU A 682 -15.87 -4.67 -8.85
C LEU A 682 -14.52 -3.94 -8.98
N THR A 683 -13.60 -4.44 -9.80
CA THR A 683 -12.29 -3.81 -9.98
C THR A 683 -12.35 -2.62 -10.94
N SER A 684 -11.31 -1.80 -10.96
CA SER A 684 -11.13 -0.67 -11.88
C SER A 684 -12.25 0.37 -11.81
N LYS A 685 -12.88 0.57 -10.64
CA LYS A 685 -13.96 1.56 -10.49
C LYS A 685 -13.51 3.00 -10.74
N ARG A 686 -12.22 3.27 -10.51
CA ARG A 686 -11.60 4.58 -10.80
C ARG A 686 -11.29 4.77 -12.30
N PHE A 687 -11.18 3.68 -13.06
CA PHE A 687 -10.98 3.72 -14.51
C PHE A 687 -12.32 3.94 -15.24
N THR A 688 -12.92 5.13 -15.10
CA THR A 688 -14.22 5.42 -15.74
C THR A 688 -14.11 5.76 -17.22
N GLN A 689 -12.98 6.28 -17.69
CA GLN A 689 -12.73 6.52 -19.11
C GLN A 689 -11.86 5.42 -19.71
N ARG A 690 -12.49 4.42 -20.33
CA ARG A 690 -11.82 3.23 -20.88
C ARG A 690 -11.15 3.51 -22.22
N ASN A 691 -10.10 2.74 -22.49
CA ASN A 691 -9.33 2.88 -23.74
C ASN A 691 -9.95 2.10 -24.91
N LYS A 692 -10.80 1.10 -24.63
CA LYS A 692 -11.34 0.18 -25.63
C LYS A 692 -12.85 -0.06 -25.41
N PRO A 693 -13.64 -0.23 -26.50
CA PRO A 693 -15.05 -0.60 -26.42
C PRO A 693 -15.28 -1.99 -25.82
N THR A 694 -14.34 -2.90 -26.07
CA THR A 694 -14.40 -4.29 -25.63
C THR A 694 -13.25 -4.56 -24.68
N GLN A 695 -13.56 -5.06 -23.49
CA GLN A 695 -12.58 -5.36 -22.46
C GLN A 695 -13.02 -6.52 -21.58
N GLN A 696 -12.09 -7.02 -20.76
CA GLN A 696 -12.42 -7.92 -19.67
C GLN A 696 -12.92 -7.09 -18.49
N ILE A 697 -14.05 -7.49 -17.89
CA ILE A 697 -14.47 -6.96 -16.58
C ILE A 697 -14.10 -7.99 -15.52
N LYS A 698 -13.58 -7.53 -14.38
CA LYS A 698 -13.11 -8.37 -13.28
C LYS A 698 -13.76 -7.95 -11.95
N ALA A 699 -14.00 -8.92 -11.09
CA ALA A 699 -14.43 -8.71 -9.72
C ALA A 699 -13.67 -9.63 -8.75
N TYR A 700 -13.39 -9.12 -7.55
CA TYR A 700 -12.86 -9.91 -6.44
C TYR A 700 -13.97 -10.32 -5.49
N SER A 701 -14.03 -11.61 -5.15
CA SER A 701 -15.04 -12.12 -4.23
C SER A 701 -14.64 -13.44 -3.60
N ASN A 702 -15.00 -13.63 -2.33
CA ASN A 702 -14.93 -14.89 -1.60
C ASN A 702 -16.28 -15.63 -1.54
N CYS A 703 -17.27 -15.19 -2.33
CA CYS A 703 -18.55 -15.88 -2.53
C CYS A 703 -18.40 -17.02 -3.57
N ASP A 704 -19.41 -17.88 -3.66
CA ASP A 704 -19.36 -19.08 -4.51
C ASP A 704 -19.51 -18.75 -6.00
N ASN A 705 -20.25 -17.68 -6.32
CA ASN A 705 -20.47 -17.19 -7.68
C ASN A 705 -20.68 -15.67 -7.69
N ALA A 706 -20.49 -15.09 -8.88
CA ALA A 706 -20.81 -13.70 -9.18
C ALA A 706 -21.44 -13.59 -10.58
N GLU A 707 -22.38 -12.67 -10.76
CA GLU A 707 -23.08 -12.34 -12.00
C GLU A 707 -22.85 -10.85 -12.34
N LEU A 708 -22.60 -10.56 -13.62
CA LEU A 708 -22.37 -9.20 -14.10
C LEU A 708 -23.61 -8.64 -14.80
N PHE A 709 -23.89 -7.37 -14.57
CA PHE A 709 -24.92 -6.59 -15.25
C PHE A 709 -24.29 -5.37 -15.91
N LEU A 710 -24.59 -5.17 -17.19
CA LEU A 710 -24.22 -3.97 -17.95
C LEU A 710 -25.51 -3.23 -18.34
N ASN A 711 -25.64 -1.98 -17.91
CA ASN A 711 -26.81 -1.13 -18.17
C ASN A 711 -28.13 -1.83 -17.78
N GLY A 712 -28.13 -2.51 -16.62
CA GLY A 712 -29.28 -3.26 -16.10
C GLY A 712 -29.54 -4.62 -16.77
N LYS A 713 -28.79 -4.98 -17.82
CA LYS A 713 -28.90 -6.28 -18.49
C LYS A 713 -27.86 -7.26 -17.96
N SER A 714 -28.30 -8.43 -17.49
CA SER A 714 -27.39 -9.51 -17.12
C SER A 714 -26.55 -9.99 -18.31
N LEU A 715 -25.26 -10.20 -18.04
CA LEU A 715 -24.30 -10.86 -18.91
C LEU A 715 -23.95 -12.28 -18.41
N GLY A 716 -24.64 -12.76 -17.38
CA GLY A 716 -24.47 -14.10 -16.81
C GLY A 716 -23.36 -14.23 -15.78
N ALA A 717 -23.16 -15.46 -15.31
CA ALA A 717 -22.16 -15.79 -14.29
C ALA A 717 -20.72 -15.61 -14.80
N GLY A 718 -19.84 -15.11 -13.94
CA GLY A 718 -18.43 -14.94 -14.23
C GLY A 718 -17.66 -16.25 -14.26
N THR A 719 -16.62 -16.30 -15.08
CA THR A 719 -15.65 -17.39 -15.04
C THR A 719 -14.70 -17.18 -13.87
N LYS A 720 -14.48 -18.21 -13.05
CA LYS A 720 -13.47 -18.16 -11.99
C LYS A 720 -12.07 -18.32 -12.60
N GLN A 721 -11.32 -17.24 -12.68
CA GLN A 721 -9.95 -17.25 -13.23
C GLN A 721 -8.98 -17.92 -12.25
N GLN A 722 -9.12 -17.59 -10.97
CA GLN A 722 -8.44 -18.22 -9.84
C GLN A 722 -9.24 -17.98 -8.56
N ASP A 723 -8.77 -18.49 -7.42
CA ASP A 723 -9.39 -18.20 -6.13
C ASP A 723 -9.47 -16.68 -5.87
N GLY A 724 -10.67 -16.24 -5.49
CA GLY A 724 -10.97 -14.84 -5.26
C GLY A 724 -11.25 -14.01 -6.52
N VAL A 725 -11.11 -14.53 -7.74
CA VAL A 725 -11.16 -13.73 -8.99
C VAL A 725 -12.20 -14.25 -9.98
N PHE A 726 -13.16 -13.41 -10.32
CA PHE A 726 -14.17 -13.65 -11.36
C PHE A 726 -13.99 -12.70 -12.54
N VAL A 727 -14.11 -13.22 -13.76
CA VAL A 727 -13.94 -12.45 -14.99
C VAL A 727 -15.06 -12.68 -16.00
N TRP A 728 -15.32 -11.64 -16.80
CA TRP A 728 -16.18 -11.65 -17.97
C TRP A 728 -15.40 -11.09 -19.15
N ASP A 729 -15.04 -11.96 -20.09
CA ASP A 729 -14.28 -11.58 -21.27
C ASP A 729 -15.16 -10.95 -22.35
N ASN A 730 -14.57 -10.09 -23.17
CA ASN A 730 -15.21 -9.49 -24.33
C ASN A 730 -16.50 -8.71 -24.01
N VAL A 731 -16.56 -8.06 -22.85
CA VAL A 731 -17.68 -7.18 -22.50
C VAL A 731 -17.61 -5.95 -23.39
N LYS A 732 -18.61 -5.79 -24.26
CA LYS A 732 -18.75 -4.65 -25.18
C LYS A 732 -19.56 -3.54 -24.49
N LEU A 733 -18.89 -2.44 -24.18
CA LEU A 733 -19.50 -1.20 -23.68
C LEU A 733 -20.32 -0.53 -24.79
N ALA A 734 -21.38 0.17 -24.40
CA ALA A 734 -22.15 1.00 -25.32
C ALA A 734 -21.42 2.34 -25.58
N GLY A 735 -21.32 2.74 -26.85
CA GLY A 735 -20.59 3.94 -27.27
C GLY A 735 -21.39 5.24 -27.11
N GLN A 736 -20.68 6.36 -26.91
CA GLN A 736 -21.25 7.71 -26.69
C GLN A 736 -22.37 7.74 -25.63
N VAL A 737 -22.29 6.86 -24.63
CA VAL A 737 -23.16 6.82 -23.47
C VAL A 737 -22.34 6.43 -22.25
N GLU A 738 -22.80 6.87 -21.09
CA GLU A 738 -22.33 6.36 -19.82
C GLU A 738 -22.85 4.94 -19.59
N ASN A 739 -21.96 4.04 -19.20
CA ASN A 739 -22.27 2.67 -18.86
C ASN A 739 -22.33 2.51 -17.34
N SER A 740 -23.32 1.75 -16.88
CA SER A 740 -23.46 1.25 -15.52
C SER A 740 -23.03 -0.22 -15.49
N ILE A 741 -22.05 -0.53 -14.65
CA ILE A 741 -21.53 -1.88 -14.45
C ILE A 741 -21.81 -2.29 -13.01
N LYS A 742 -22.53 -3.39 -12.83
CA LYS A 742 -22.85 -3.94 -11.50
C LYS A 742 -22.48 -5.41 -11.43
N VAL A 743 -21.88 -5.83 -10.33
CA VAL A 743 -21.66 -7.25 -10.00
C VAL A 743 -22.50 -7.64 -8.79
N VAL A 744 -23.09 -8.83 -8.85
CA VAL A 744 -23.91 -9.39 -7.78
C VAL A 744 -23.36 -10.79 -7.46
N ALA A 745 -23.00 -11.03 -6.20
CA ALA A 745 -22.47 -12.30 -5.72
C ALA A 745 -23.37 -12.91 -4.65
N HIS A 746 -23.33 -14.25 -4.54
CA HIS A 746 -24.20 -15.00 -3.65
C HIS A 746 -23.42 -15.92 -2.71
N ASP A 747 -23.81 -15.93 -1.43
CA ASP A 747 -23.42 -16.91 -0.42
C ASP A 747 -24.70 -17.53 0.16
N GLY A 748 -25.09 -18.69 -0.38
CA GLY A 748 -26.40 -19.28 -0.12
C GLY A 748 -27.55 -18.33 -0.51
N SER A 749 -28.31 -17.85 0.48
CA SER A 749 -29.43 -16.92 0.28
C SER A 749 -29.06 -15.44 0.41
N LYS A 750 -27.84 -15.14 0.88
CA LYS A 750 -27.37 -13.75 1.03
C LYS A 750 -26.78 -13.26 -0.29
N THR A 751 -27.05 -12.00 -0.58
CA THR A 751 -26.57 -11.31 -1.77
C THR A 751 -25.66 -10.15 -1.38
N TYR A 752 -24.57 -10.01 -2.12
CA TYR A 752 -23.59 -8.94 -2.02
C TYR A 752 -23.50 -8.28 -3.39
N GLU A 753 -23.45 -6.95 -3.45
CA GLU A 753 -23.35 -6.25 -4.73
C GLU A 753 -22.37 -5.07 -4.65
N ASP A 754 -21.77 -4.76 -5.78
CA ASP A 754 -20.93 -3.59 -5.98
C ASP A 754 -21.13 -3.07 -7.41
N ALA A 755 -20.98 -1.76 -7.62
CA ALA A 755 -21.29 -1.12 -8.89
C ALA A 755 -20.45 0.13 -9.14
N VAL A 756 -20.38 0.51 -10.42
CA VAL A 756 -19.83 1.79 -10.88
C VAL A 756 -20.67 2.30 -12.05
N ASP A 757 -20.98 3.59 -12.02
CA ASP A 757 -21.67 4.31 -13.09
C ASP A 757 -20.70 5.27 -13.79
N GLY A 758 -21.13 5.87 -14.89
CA GLY A 758 -20.33 6.88 -15.61
C GLY A 758 -19.17 6.30 -16.43
N VAL A 759 -19.17 4.99 -16.71
CA VAL A 759 -18.10 4.36 -17.49
C VAL A 759 -18.28 4.68 -18.97
N THR A 760 -17.32 5.36 -19.56
CA THR A 760 -17.28 5.71 -20.99
C THR A 760 -16.07 5.05 -21.65
N TYR A 761 -15.99 5.06 -22.97
CA TYR A 761 -14.78 4.65 -23.68
C TYR A 761 -14.52 5.54 -24.90
N GLY A 762 -13.24 5.70 -25.25
CA GLY A 762 -12.86 6.48 -26.42
C GLY A 762 -13.23 7.97 -26.33
N MET A 763 -13.08 8.68 -27.43
CA MET A 763 -13.37 10.12 -27.52
C MET A 763 -14.88 10.38 -27.43
N GLN A 764 -15.28 11.29 -26.54
CA GLN A 764 -16.69 11.71 -26.38
C GLN A 764 -16.97 13.00 -27.16
N PHE A 765 -18.17 13.08 -27.76
CA PHE A 765 -18.68 14.29 -28.38
C PHE A 765 -19.93 14.78 -27.65
N GLU A 766 -19.96 16.06 -27.28
CA GLU A 766 -21.03 16.69 -26.49
C GLU A 766 -22.40 16.66 -27.20
N ASP A 767 -22.41 16.59 -28.53
CA ASP A 767 -23.61 16.56 -29.36
C ASP A 767 -23.98 15.16 -29.86
N VAL A 768 -23.32 14.12 -29.34
CA VAL A 768 -23.61 12.72 -29.68
C VAL A 768 -24.10 11.98 -28.43
N ASN A 769 -25.19 11.25 -28.57
CA ASN A 769 -25.77 10.42 -27.50
C ASN A 769 -26.44 9.17 -28.08
N ALA A 770 -27.05 8.36 -27.22
CA ALA A 770 -27.75 7.11 -27.60
C ALA A 770 -28.77 7.25 -28.75
N ASN A 771 -29.37 8.44 -28.92
CA ASN A 771 -30.38 8.70 -29.93
C ASN A 771 -29.80 9.29 -31.23
N THR A 772 -28.51 9.60 -31.27
CA THR A 772 -27.86 10.14 -32.46
C THR A 772 -27.81 9.07 -33.55
N PRO A 773 -28.29 9.36 -34.79
CA PRO A 773 -28.14 8.43 -35.90
C PRO A 773 -26.68 8.06 -36.13
N HIS A 774 -26.41 6.79 -36.43
CA HIS A 774 -25.05 6.30 -36.68
C HIS A 774 -24.08 6.47 -35.49
N VAL A 775 -24.59 6.56 -34.25
CA VAL A 775 -23.75 6.71 -33.03
C VAL A 775 -22.62 5.68 -32.93
N GLU A 776 -22.87 4.41 -33.27
CA GLU A 776 -21.84 3.37 -33.29
C GLU A 776 -20.76 3.62 -34.36
N ASP A 777 -21.17 4.11 -35.54
CA ASP A 777 -20.25 4.45 -36.63
C ASP A 777 -19.40 5.67 -36.26
N ILE A 778 -20.01 6.69 -35.65
CA ILE A 778 -19.33 7.90 -35.18
C ILE A 778 -18.27 7.55 -34.14
N GLN A 779 -18.62 6.69 -33.18
CA GLN A 779 -17.69 6.21 -32.18
C GLN A 779 -16.55 5.40 -32.82
N TRP A 780 -16.86 4.49 -33.75
CA TRP A 780 -15.83 3.72 -34.45
C TRP A 780 -14.83 4.62 -35.18
N LEU A 781 -15.31 5.69 -35.84
CA LEU A 781 -14.44 6.69 -36.46
C LEU A 781 -13.52 7.34 -35.44
N ALA A 782 -14.02 7.66 -34.25
CA ALA A 782 -13.25 8.33 -33.21
C ALA A 782 -12.19 7.39 -32.61
N ASP A 783 -12.56 6.14 -32.35
CA ASP A 783 -11.69 5.10 -31.81
C ASP A 783 -10.55 4.73 -32.76
N ASN A 784 -10.82 4.75 -34.07
CA ASN A 784 -9.82 4.47 -35.11
C ASN A 784 -9.04 5.72 -35.56
N GLY A 785 -9.19 6.85 -34.84
CA GLY A 785 -8.52 8.10 -35.16
C GLY A 785 -8.90 8.70 -36.51
N VAL A 786 -10.01 8.26 -37.10
CA VAL A 786 -10.51 8.75 -38.38
C VAL A 786 -11.14 10.13 -38.19
N THR A 787 -11.87 10.36 -37.09
CA THR A 787 -12.41 11.68 -36.73
C THR A 787 -11.83 12.20 -35.43
N GLU A 788 -11.66 13.52 -35.38
CA GLU A 788 -11.35 14.26 -34.16
C GLU A 788 -12.50 15.18 -33.75
N GLY A 789 -13.58 15.27 -34.52
CA GLY A 789 -14.63 16.28 -34.30
C GLY A 789 -14.10 17.72 -34.30
N TRP A 790 -14.84 18.62 -33.65
CA TRP A 790 -14.57 20.04 -33.55
C TRP A 790 -14.43 20.44 -32.08
N VAL A 791 -13.31 21.09 -31.73
CA VAL A 791 -13.09 21.63 -30.38
C VAL A 791 -13.47 23.10 -30.36
N ASP A 792 -14.34 23.50 -29.43
CA ASP A 792 -14.69 24.90 -29.23
C ASP A 792 -13.72 25.64 -28.29
N SER A 793 -13.95 26.94 -28.06
CA SER A 793 -13.09 27.78 -27.22
C SER A 793 -13.05 27.37 -25.74
N THR A 794 -13.95 26.48 -25.30
CA THR A 794 -13.99 25.93 -23.95
C THR A 794 -13.29 24.56 -23.83
N GLY A 795 -12.78 24.04 -24.95
CA GLY A 795 -12.17 22.70 -25.01
C GLY A 795 -13.18 21.58 -25.22
N LYS A 796 -14.47 21.89 -25.33
CA LYS A 796 -15.55 20.91 -25.59
C LYS A 796 -15.52 20.44 -27.03
N ARG A 797 -15.78 19.15 -27.23
CA ARG A 797 -15.68 18.50 -28.54
C ARG A 797 -17.06 18.15 -29.08
N THR A 798 -17.34 18.48 -30.34
CA THR A 798 -18.60 18.15 -31.03
C THR A 798 -18.33 17.41 -32.33
N PHE A 799 -19.16 16.44 -32.69
CA PHE A 799 -19.06 15.72 -33.95
C PHE A 799 -19.74 16.48 -35.11
N ARG A 800 -20.83 17.20 -34.81
CA ARG A 800 -21.69 17.96 -35.72
C ARG A 800 -22.30 17.08 -36.82
N GLY A 801 -23.03 16.04 -36.41
CA GLY A 801 -23.49 14.95 -37.30
C GLY A 801 -24.28 15.39 -38.54
N MET A 802 -25.05 16.48 -38.44
CA MET A 802 -25.87 17.00 -39.54
C MET A 802 -25.16 18.02 -40.43
N ASP A 803 -23.94 18.45 -40.08
CA ASP A 803 -23.17 19.34 -40.93
C ASP A 803 -22.77 18.62 -42.22
N THR A 804 -22.80 19.34 -43.34
CA THR A 804 -22.37 18.80 -44.63
C THR A 804 -20.85 18.67 -44.69
N VAL A 805 -20.34 17.56 -45.22
CA VAL A 805 -18.90 17.32 -45.36
C VAL A 805 -18.31 18.16 -46.49
N LYS A 806 -17.33 19.01 -46.16
CA LYS A 806 -16.55 19.74 -47.17
C LYS A 806 -15.47 18.84 -47.77
N ARG A 807 -15.08 19.10 -49.02
CA ARG A 807 -14.07 18.28 -49.73
C ARG A 807 -12.72 18.23 -49.01
N GLN A 808 -12.31 19.32 -48.36
CA GLN A 808 -11.11 19.35 -47.53
C GLN A 808 -11.24 18.49 -46.25
N ASP A 809 -12.40 18.48 -45.60
CA ASP A 809 -12.65 17.63 -44.41
C ASP A 809 -12.69 16.15 -44.80
N MET A 810 -13.29 15.84 -45.96
CA MET A 810 -13.24 14.50 -46.55
C MET A 810 -11.79 14.05 -46.77
N ALA A 811 -10.91 14.92 -47.28
CA ALA A 811 -9.50 14.58 -47.47
C ALA A 811 -8.84 14.11 -46.16
N ALA A 812 -9.10 14.82 -45.05
CA ALA A 812 -8.64 14.42 -43.73
C ALA A 812 -9.19 13.05 -43.30
N PHE A 813 -10.49 12.81 -43.45
CA PHE A 813 -11.10 11.51 -43.12
C PHE A 813 -10.49 10.36 -43.91
N LEU A 814 -10.31 10.51 -45.23
CA LEU A 814 -9.78 9.45 -46.09
C LEU A 814 -8.29 9.18 -45.83
N TYR A 815 -7.50 10.22 -45.57
CA TYR A 815 -6.10 10.09 -45.19
C TYR A 815 -5.93 9.34 -43.86
N ARG A 816 -6.74 9.69 -42.85
CA ARG A 816 -6.71 9.01 -41.54
C ARG A 816 -7.22 7.58 -41.62
N LEU A 817 -8.27 7.32 -42.39
CA LEU A 817 -8.75 5.94 -42.65
C LEU A 817 -7.67 5.07 -43.33
N ALA A 818 -6.77 5.66 -44.12
CA ALA A 818 -5.62 4.98 -44.70
C ALA A 818 -4.45 4.73 -43.73
N GLY A 819 -4.63 5.02 -42.43
CA GLY A 819 -3.60 4.84 -41.40
C GLY A 819 -2.66 6.03 -41.26
N SER A 820 -3.04 7.22 -41.74
CA SER A 820 -2.22 8.45 -41.69
C SER A 820 -0.78 8.24 -42.21
N PRO A 821 -0.62 7.74 -43.45
CA PRO A 821 0.69 7.33 -43.98
C PRO A 821 1.68 8.48 -43.97
N ASP A 822 2.93 8.22 -43.57
CA ASP A 822 3.97 9.24 -43.57
C ASP A 822 4.15 9.84 -44.98
N TYR A 823 3.93 11.15 -45.08
CA TYR A 823 3.86 11.86 -46.34
C TYR A 823 4.31 13.29 -46.14
N THR A 824 5.32 13.69 -46.91
CA THR A 824 5.78 15.06 -47.02
C THR A 824 5.59 15.52 -48.47
N PRO A 825 4.76 16.55 -48.73
CA PRO A 825 4.44 16.96 -50.10
C PRO A 825 5.66 17.55 -50.79
N SER A 826 5.97 17.04 -51.99
CA SER A 826 7.00 17.61 -52.86
C SER A 826 6.54 18.93 -53.51
N ALA A 827 7.45 19.69 -54.13
CA ALA A 827 7.08 20.88 -54.90
C ALA A 827 6.10 20.57 -56.05
N SER A 828 6.21 19.38 -56.67
CA SER A 828 5.25 18.91 -57.68
C SER A 828 3.89 18.55 -57.09
N ASP A 829 3.83 18.06 -55.84
CA ASP A 829 2.55 17.80 -55.18
C ASP A 829 1.86 19.12 -54.81
N LYS A 830 2.62 20.08 -54.28
CA LYS A 830 2.11 21.42 -53.92
C LYS A 830 1.55 22.21 -55.11
N SER A 831 2.02 21.92 -56.32
CA SER A 831 1.52 22.56 -57.56
C SER A 831 0.39 21.79 -58.25
N ARG A 832 -0.06 20.67 -57.68
CA ARG A 832 -1.10 19.81 -58.30
C ARG A 832 -2.47 20.47 -58.36
N PHE A 833 -2.83 21.27 -57.36
CA PHE A 833 -4.10 21.99 -57.31
C PHE A 833 -3.85 23.48 -57.19
N THR A 834 -4.47 24.26 -58.07
CA THR A 834 -4.22 25.72 -58.19
C THR A 834 -4.75 26.53 -57.01
N ASP A 835 -5.70 25.97 -56.26
CA ASP A 835 -6.39 26.60 -55.13
C ASP A 835 -6.00 26.01 -53.76
N VAL A 836 -4.98 25.15 -53.69
CA VAL A 836 -4.48 24.55 -52.44
C VAL A 836 -3.10 25.10 -52.11
N THR A 837 -3.01 25.84 -51.02
CA THR A 837 -1.77 26.41 -50.47
C THR A 837 -1.44 25.80 -49.11
N GLU A 838 -0.28 26.13 -48.53
CA GLU A 838 0.07 25.68 -47.18
C GLU A 838 -0.91 26.17 -46.10
N ASP A 839 -1.61 27.28 -46.35
CA ASP A 839 -2.64 27.83 -45.45
C ASP A 839 -4.02 27.16 -45.61
N THR A 840 -4.17 26.29 -46.62
CA THR A 840 -5.45 25.60 -46.87
C THR A 840 -5.66 24.54 -45.78
N PRO A 841 -6.83 24.50 -45.12
CA PRO A 841 -7.14 23.44 -44.17
C PRO A 841 -6.95 22.06 -44.80
N HIS A 842 -6.21 21.19 -44.12
CA HIS A 842 -5.88 19.84 -44.60
C HIS A 842 -5.11 19.79 -45.93
N ALA A 843 -4.30 20.81 -46.26
CA ALA A 843 -3.52 20.86 -47.50
C ALA A 843 -2.65 19.61 -47.72
N LYS A 844 -2.00 19.13 -46.66
CA LYS A 844 -1.17 17.91 -46.70
C LYS A 844 -1.99 16.71 -47.16
N GLU A 845 -3.15 16.50 -46.57
CA GLU A 845 -4.05 15.38 -46.87
C GLU A 845 -4.62 15.52 -48.29
N ILE A 846 -5.00 16.73 -48.70
CA ILE A 846 -5.47 17.00 -50.06
C ILE A 846 -4.40 16.63 -51.10
N TRP A 847 -3.14 17.05 -50.89
CA TRP A 847 -2.05 16.69 -51.78
C TRP A 847 -1.78 15.19 -51.78
N TRP A 848 -1.82 14.51 -50.62
CA TRP A 848 -1.69 13.05 -50.56
C TRP A 848 -2.79 12.34 -51.37
N LEU A 849 -4.05 12.77 -51.24
CA LEU A 849 -5.15 12.26 -52.06
C LEU A 849 -4.87 12.46 -53.55
N GLY A 850 -4.33 13.61 -53.92
CA GLY A 850 -3.91 13.95 -55.27
C GLY A 850 -2.81 13.01 -55.80
N THR A 851 -1.71 12.90 -55.07
CA THR A 851 -0.54 12.06 -55.42
C THR A 851 -0.93 10.59 -55.61
N ASN A 852 -1.82 10.07 -54.76
CA ASN A 852 -2.29 8.69 -54.83
C ASN A 852 -3.48 8.49 -55.80
N GLY A 853 -3.87 9.53 -56.55
CA GLY A 853 -4.94 9.48 -57.53
C GLY A 853 -6.31 9.13 -56.93
N ILE A 854 -6.53 9.47 -55.66
CA ILE A 854 -7.83 9.43 -55.00
C ILE A 854 -8.63 10.67 -55.41
N ALA A 855 -7.98 11.84 -55.39
CA ALA A 855 -8.52 13.09 -55.90
C ALA A 855 -7.89 13.48 -57.24
N GLU A 856 -8.71 13.80 -58.22
CA GLU A 856 -8.26 14.23 -59.56
C GLU A 856 -8.42 15.74 -59.79
N GLY A 857 -9.17 16.43 -58.92
CA GLY A 857 -9.50 17.85 -59.11
C GLY A 857 -10.52 18.08 -60.23
N TRP A 858 -10.58 19.32 -60.70
CA TRP A 858 -11.39 19.76 -61.82
C TRP A 858 -10.51 20.10 -63.03
N ASP A 859 -11.12 20.20 -64.21
CA ASP A 859 -10.41 20.50 -65.46
C ASP A 859 -9.69 21.87 -65.44
N ASP A 860 -10.10 22.79 -64.56
CA ASP A 860 -9.45 24.09 -64.31
C ASP A 860 -8.23 24.00 -63.37
N GLY A 861 -7.88 22.78 -62.93
CA GLY A 861 -6.77 22.51 -62.02
C GLY A 861 -7.10 22.73 -60.54
N SER A 862 -8.35 23.05 -60.17
CA SER A 862 -8.74 23.29 -58.77
C SER A 862 -9.19 22.01 -58.04
N PHE A 863 -9.05 21.98 -56.71
CA PHE A 863 -9.58 20.96 -55.81
C PHE A 863 -10.98 21.30 -55.28
N ARG A 864 -11.25 22.60 -55.07
CA ARG A 864 -12.47 23.20 -54.49
C ARG A 864 -12.77 22.73 -53.07
N GLY A 865 -11.83 22.98 -52.15
CA GLY A 865 -11.87 22.44 -50.76
C GLY A 865 -13.14 22.75 -49.96
N MET A 866 -13.75 23.92 -50.18
CA MET A 866 -14.95 24.39 -49.46
C MET A 866 -16.28 23.93 -50.07
N ASP A 867 -16.26 23.29 -51.24
CA ASP A 867 -17.45 22.70 -51.84
C ASP A 867 -17.89 21.48 -51.01
N THR A 868 -19.20 21.29 -50.89
CA THR A 868 -19.77 20.13 -50.22
C THR A 868 -19.66 18.89 -51.10
N VAL A 869 -19.32 17.75 -50.52
CA VAL A 869 -19.23 16.48 -51.25
C VAL A 869 -20.62 15.92 -51.55
N LYS A 870 -20.92 15.66 -52.83
CA LYS A 870 -22.14 14.94 -53.22
C LYS A 870 -21.95 13.44 -53.06
N ARG A 871 -23.02 12.72 -52.75
CA ARG A 871 -22.99 11.26 -52.52
C ARG A 871 -22.43 10.46 -53.69
N GLN A 872 -22.73 10.86 -54.92
CA GLN A 872 -22.18 10.19 -56.11
C GLN A 872 -20.67 10.40 -56.25
N ASP A 873 -20.16 11.60 -55.90
CA ASP A 873 -18.72 11.90 -55.97
C ASP A 873 -17.99 11.13 -54.85
N MET A 874 -18.60 11.02 -53.67
CA MET A 874 -18.09 10.21 -52.57
C MET A 874 -17.86 8.75 -52.99
N ALA A 875 -18.75 8.18 -53.81
CA ALA A 875 -18.58 6.81 -54.30
C ALA A 875 -17.27 6.64 -55.08
N ALA A 876 -16.90 7.63 -55.89
CA ALA A 876 -15.64 7.62 -56.62
C ALA A 876 -14.44 7.73 -55.69
N PHE A 877 -14.47 8.63 -54.70
CA PHE A 877 -13.40 8.76 -53.72
C PHE A 877 -13.18 7.47 -52.92
N LEU A 878 -14.27 6.88 -52.38
CA LEU A 878 -14.20 5.67 -51.57
C LEU A 878 -13.71 4.46 -52.39
N LYS A 879 -14.19 4.29 -53.63
CA LYS A 879 -13.71 3.22 -54.51
C LYS A 879 -12.21 3.36 -54.80
N ARG A 880 -11.73 4.57 -55.12
CA ARG A 880 -10.32 4.83 -55.42
C ARG A 880 -9.44 4.65 -54.19
N LEU A 881 -9.87 5.12 -53.02
CA LEU A 881 -9.17 4.87 -51.77
C LEU A 881 -9.04 3.37 -51.52
N ALA A 882 -10.16 2.64 -51.64
CA ALA A 882 -10.19 1.20 -51.42
C ALA A 882 -9.19 0.46 -52.31
N THR A 883 -9.21 0.72 -53.62
CA THR A 883 -8.39 -0.05 -54.58
C THR A 883 -6.94 0.39 -54.64
N LYS A 884 -6.65 1.67 -54.39
CA LYS A 884 -5.28 2.20 -54.51
C LYS A 884 -4.50 2.16 -53.21
N ASN A 885 -5.18 2.18 -52.05
CA ASN A 885 -4.50 2.34 -50.75
C ASN A 885 -4.92 1.34 -49.68
N LEU A 886 -6.13 0.77 -49.73
CA LEU A 886 -6.60 -0.20 -48.72
C LEU A 886 -6.48 -1.65 -49.19
N GLY A 887 -5.77 -1.93 -50.29
CA GLY A 887 -5.53 -3.30 -50.78
C GLY A 887 -6.77 -4.03 -51.31
N VAL A 888 -7.88 -3.32 -51.53
CA VAL A 888 -9.12 -3.94 -52.01
C VAL A 888 -9.02 -4.22 -53.51
N LYS A 889 -9.28 -5.47 -53.94
CA LYS A 889 -9.29 -5.81 -55.36
C LYS A 889 -10.35 -5.01 -56.12
N ASP A 890 -10.01 -4.56 -57.33
CA ASP A 890 -10.95 -3.85 -58.17
C ASP A 890 -11.99 -4.81 -58.76
N SER A 891 -13.14 -4.91 -58.07
CA SER A 891 -14.30 -5.70 -58.49
C SER A 891 -15.38 -4.84 -59.11
N SER A 892 -16.13 -5.42 -60.05
CA SER A 892 -17.30 -4.80 -60.68
C SER A 892 -18.58 -5.48 -60.22
N TYR A 893 -19.59 -4.67 -59.91
CA TYR A 893 -20.91 -5.13 -59.50
C TYR A 893 -21.95 -4.65 -60.53
N ASN A 894 -22.76 -5.58 -61.03
CA ASN A 894 -23.72 -5.31 -62.11
C ASN A 894 -25.18 -5.27 -61.64
N ARG A 895 -25.45 -5.64 -60.38
CA ARG A 895 -26.79 -5.57 -59.80
C ARG A 895 -27.03 -4.16 -59.29
N ASN A 896 -28.06 -3.49 -59.81
CA ASN A 896 -28.48 -2.18 -59.33
C ASN A 896 -29.62 -2.33 -58.32
N PRO A 897 -29.40 -2.05 -57.02
CA PRO A 897 -30.45 -2.08 -56.01
C PRO A 897 -31.21 -0.75 -55.88
N PHE A 898 -30.80 0.32 -56.58
CA PHE A 898 -31.33 1.67 -56.40
C PHE A 898 -32.17 2.13 -57.60
N ALA A 899 -33.42 2.53 -57.34
CA ALA A 899 -34.37 2.93 -58.38
C ALA A 899 -33.99 4.22 -59.12
N ASP A 900 -33.23 5.10 -58.48
CA ASP A 900 -32.79 6.40 -59.00
C ASP A 900 -31.39 6.37 -59.66
N VAL A 901 -30.75 5.21 -59.72
CA VAL A 901 -29.42 5.02 -60.34
C VAL A 901 -29.58 4.36 -61.70
N ASN A 902 -28.94 4.90 -62.74
CA ASN A 902 -28.92 4.32 -64.08
C ASN A 902 -27.59 4.61 -64.79
N LYS A 903 -27.37 4.06 -65.99
CA LYS A 903 -26.09 4.18 -66.72
C LYS A 903 -25.65 5.62 -67.04
N ARG A 904 -26.55 6.62 -66.94
CA ARG A 904 -26.24 8.04 -67.10
C ARG A 904 -25.94 8.75 -65.77
N THR A 905 -26.19 8.11 -64.63
CA THR A 905 -25.84 8.64 -63.31
C THR A 905 -24.32 8.78 -63.21
N PRO A 906 -23.79 9.95 -62.80
CA PRO A 906 -22.36 10.12 -62.54
C PRO A 906 -21.86 9.06 -61.54
N HIS A 907 -20.67 8.52 -61.79
CA HIS A 907 -20.07 7.47 -60.96
C HIS A 907 -20.94 6.21 -60.80
N TYR A 908 -21.77 5.89 -61.81
CA TYR A 908 -22.67 4.74 -61.81
C TYR A 908 -22.00 3.44 -61.34
N LYS A 909 -20.79 3.14 -61.85
CA LYS A 909 -20.09 1.88 -61.53
C LYS A 909 -19.64 1.85 -60.07
N GLU A 910 -19.17 2.99 -59.56
CA GLU A 910 -18.69 3.15 -58.20
C GLU A 910 -19.85 3.08 -57.20
N ILE A 911 -21.01 3.64 -57.54
CA ILE A 911 -22.25 3.52 -56.75
C ILE A 911 -22.69 2.05 -56.66
N LEU A 912 -22.68 1.32 -57.79
CA LEU A 912 -23.00 -0.11 -57.77
C LEU A 912 -22.00 -0.91 -56.96
N TRP A 913 -20.72 -0.54 -57.01
CA TRP A 913 -19.70 -1.17 -56.19
C TRP A 913 -19.96 -0.96 -54.70
N MET A 914 -20.23 0.27 -54.25
CA MET A 914 -20.57 0.54 -52.85
C MET A 914 -21.79 -0.25 -52.37
N ALA A 915 -22.79 -0.44 -53.24
CA ALA A 915 -23.97 -1.22 -52.90
C ALA A 915 -23.65 -2.72 -52.80
N GLY A 916 -22.86 -3.22 -53.74
CA GLY A 916 -22.45 -4.63 -53.80
C GLY A 916 -21.53 -5.05 -52.65
N THR A 917 -20.73 -4.12 -52.12
CA THR A 917 -19.87 -4.34 -50.95
C THR A 917 -20.55 -4.04 -49.61
N GLY A 918 -21.80 -3.55 -49.63
CA GLY A 918 -22.53 -3.18 -48.41
C GLY A 918 -22.12 -1.84 -47.79
N ILE A 919 -21.20 -1.09 -48.42
CA ILE A 919 -20.75 0.23 -47.93
C ILE A 919 -21.92 1.23 -47.98
N SER A 920 -22.79 1.17 -48.99
CA SER A 920 -24.02 1.95 -49.04
C SER A 920 -25.25 1.06 -49.14
N GLU A 921 -26.22 1.27 -48.24
CA GLU A 921 -27.49 0.54 -48.21
C GLU A 921 -28.64 1.31 -48.90
N GLY A 922 -28.39 2.58 -49.24
CA GLY A 922 -29.40 3.54 -49.71
C GLY A 922 -30.50 3.83 -48.70
N TRP A 923 -31.52 4.56 -49.13
CA TRP A 923 -32.73 4.81 -48.35
C TRP A 923 -33.85 3.90 -48.80
N THR A 924 -34.51 3.23 -47.86
CA THR A 924 -35.77 2.55 -48.11
C THR A 924 -36.90 3.58 -48.11
N GLU A 925 -37.53 3.75 -49.26
CA GLU A 925 -38.70 4.62 -49.43
C GLU A 925 -39.96 3.94 -48.87
N ALA A 926 -41.02 4.71 -48.64
CA ALA A 926 -42.27 4.20 -48.04
C ALA A 926 -42.93 3.03 -48.82
N ASN A 927 -42.64 2.92 -50.12
CA ASN A 927 -43.12 1.84 -50.99
C ASN A 927 -42.19 0.61 -51.02
N GLY A 928 -41.16 0.57 -50.18
CA GLY A 928 -40.17 -0.51 -50.11
C GLY A 928 -39.07 -0.46 -51.18
N THR A 929 -39.10 0.50 -52.11
CA THR A 929 -38.01 0.71 -53.07
C THR A 929 -36.81 1.36 -52.40
N LYS A 930 -35.60 1.12 -52.90
CA LYS A 930 -34.38 1.76 -52.39
C LYS A 930 -33.89 2.86 -53.33
N THR A 931 -33.42 3.99 -52.80
CA THR A 931 -32.78 5.08 -53.56
C THR A 931 -31.38 5.39 -53.03
N TYR A 932 -30.47 5.85 -53.91
CA TYR A 932 -29.10 6.26 -53.53
C TYR A 932 -28.98 7.76 -53.26
N ARG A 933 -29.85 8.56 -53.86
CA ARG A 933 -29.92 10.04 -53.77
C ARG A 933 -28.60 10.73 -54.10
N GLY A 934 -28.01 10.39 -55.26
CA GLY A 934 -26.63 10.76 -55.64
C GLY A 934 -26.28 12.26 -55.60
N MET A 935 -27.26 13.14 -55.83
CA MET A 935 -27.07 14.60 -55.80
C MET A 935 -27.24 15.22 -54.40
N SER A 936 -27.59 14.42 -53.39
CA SER A 936 -27.68 14.91 -52.01
C SER A 936 -26.27 15.13 -51.45
N ASP A 937 -26.18 16.11 -50.55
CA ASP A 937 -24.97 16.35 -49.78
C ASP A 937 -24.70 15.18 -48.83
N VAL A 938 -23.44 14.82 -48.66
CA VAL A 938 -23.02 13.90 -47.60
C VAL A 938 -22.96 14.70 -46.29
N VAL A 939 -23.74 14.31 -45.29
CA VAL A 939 -23.60 14.82 -43.92
C VAL A 939 -22.63 13.94 -43.11
N ARG A 940 -22.05 14.50 -42.04
CA ARG A 940 -20.96 13.86 -41.29
C ARG A 940 -21.35 12.50 -40.68
N GLN A 941 -22.59 12.33 -40.21
CA GLN A 941 -23.06 11.05 -39.66
C GLN A 941 -23.21 9.97 -40.75
N ASP A 942 -23.65 10.32 -41.95
CA ASP A 942 -23.72 9.38 -43.09
C ASP A 942 -22.31 8.99 -43.54
N MET A 943 -21.39 9.97 -43.53
CA MET A 943 -19.98 9.73 -43.80
C MET A 943 -19.37 8.75 -42.81
N ALA A 944 -19.73 8.84 -41.52
CA ALA A 944 -19.27 7.89 -40.51
C ALA A 944 -19.65 6.45 -40.88
N ALA A 945 -20.92 6.22 -41.25
CA ALA A 945 -21.38 4.90 -41.68
C ALA A 945 -20.62 4.37 -42.90
N PHE A 946 -20.36 5.23 -43.90
CA PHE A 946 -19.60 4.83 -45.09
C PHE A 946 -18.16 4.43 -44.77
N LEU A 947 -17.46 5.23 -43.98
CA LEU A 947 -16.05 5.00 -43.67
C LEU A 947 -15.87 3.78 -42.76
N HIS A 948 -16.74 3.60 -41.76
CA HIS A 948 -16.73 2.42 -40.91
C HIS A 948 -16.95 1.13 -41.72
N ARG A 949 -17.98 1.10 -42.58
CA ARG A 949 -18.27 -0.07 -43.43
C ARG A 949 -17.14 -0.34 -44.42
N LEU A 950 -16.55 0.71 -45.01
CA LEU A 950 -15.38 0.55 -45.90
C LEU A 950 -14.18 -0.02 -45.14
N GLY A 951 -13.88 0.49 -43.95
CA GLY A 951 -12.79 -0.02 -43.11
C GLY A 951 -12.96 -1.50 -42.77
N ASN A 952 -14.17 -1.91 -42.35
CA ASN A 952 -14.48 -3.32 -42.09
C ASN A 952 -14.32 -4.17 -43.36
N TYR A 953 -14.86 -3.72 -44.50
CA TYR A 953 -14.75 -4.45 -45.77
C TYR A 953 -13.30 -4.63 -46.22
N ALA A 954 -12.46 -3.61 -46.06
CA ALA A 954 -11.03 -3.68 -46.39
C ALA A 954 -10.29 -4.70 -45.51
N ASN A 955 -10.62 -4.76 -44.21
CA ASN A 955 -10.02 -5.71 -43.28
C ASN A 955 -10.45 -7.15 -43.56
N THR A 956 -11.75 -7.41 -43.81
CA THR A 956 -12.26 -8.76 -44.06
C THR A 956 -11.97 -9.27 -45.47
N GLY A 957 -11.88 -8.39 -46.48
CA GLY A 957 -11.59 -8.73 -47.87
C GLY A 957 -10.15 -9.19 -48.15
N SER A 958 -9.29 -9.21 -47.13
CA SER A 958 -7.94 -9.79 -47.16
C SER A 958 -7.90 -11.27 -46.77
N VAL A 959 -9.02 -11.83 -46.26
CA VAL A 959 -9.15 -13.22 -45.81
C VAL A 959 -10.28 -13.91 -46.59
N GLU A 960 -10.16 -13.96 -47.91
CA GLU A 960 -10.80 -15.00 -48.74
C GLU A 960 -10.17 -14.96 -50.15
N SER A 961 -9.09 -15.74 -50.31
CA SER A 961 -8.77 -16.47 -51.53
C SER A 961 -8.02 -17.74 -51.20
#